data_AF-A0A4D6LK04-F1
#
_entry.id   AF-A0A4D6LK04-F1
#
_cell.length_a   1.000
_cell.length_b   1.000
_cell.length_c   1.000
_cell.angle_alpha   90.00
_cell.angle_beta   90.00
_cell.angle_gamma   90.00
#
_symmetry.space_group_name_H-M   'P 1'
#
loop_
_entity.id
_entity.type
_entity.pdbx_description
1 polymer ?
#
loop_
_entity_poly.entity_id
_entity_poly.type
_entity_poly.pdbx_seq_one_letter_code
_entity_poly.pdbx_strand_id
1 'polypeptide(L)'
;MSSNRERVVCVTGASGFIASWIIKFLLQRQYTVRATVRDPSNHEKVHHLLKLEGAKERLHLYKADLLEEGSFDSAFEGCHGVFHTASRVQFIVNDPQKELIDPAVKGTLNVVKSCAKSTSVKRIVLTSSFAAVLYNGRPRSPEVVVDETWFSDPNILSEIERWYAYAKTLAEDAARKFLEEQDIKLIVINPAMTIGPLLQQQMNESCASILNLINGSQTFPNFSFGWINVKDVANAHVQAYESDSASGRYCLVERVAHFSEIVKILGQMYPTLKIADRCEDDEPFLPTFKVSKEKAKRLGIEFISLEESLRETVECLKEKKFVDFYEGKLVCVTGASGYIASWIVKFLLQRGYTVRATVRNPNDHRKVEHLLKLEGAEERLHLLKADLLTENSFDSIVEGCDGVFHTASPFFHNVKDPQAELIDPAVKGTLNVLKSCAKSSSVKRVVLTSSVAAVAYNERPKTPEVVVDETWFSNPDYCRELKLWYLLSKTLAEDAAWKFSKENNLDLVAVNPAMVVGPLLQAELNTSASVILNLINGSETFPNNTYGWINVKDVANAHIQAYEIASASGRYCLVERVAHFSELANILKDQYPTYQVPEKAEDDEPYVPTFQVSKEKAKSLGLEFIPLELARMSSGVGKVVCVTGASGFIASWIVKFLLQRGYTVRATVRNPSNRRKVSHLVNLEGAKERLHLFTADLLEEGSFDSVVEGCDGVFHTASPVRFVVKDPQAELIDPAVKGTLNVLKSCAKSPSVKRVVFTSSTAAVVYNERPKTPQVVADETWFSNPDVCRELELWYHLSKTLAEEAAWKFVTENNIDMISINPAMVAGSFLQPEINETIEYILNIINGKPIPNKAFGWVDVKDVANAHILAYEIASASGRYCLSERVIHSSELARILRDLYPTLQIPDKGEVDEAYVSTYQISKEKAKSLGIEFIPLEVSLRDTVESFREKKIINF
;
A
#
# COMPACT_ATOMS: atom_id res chain seq x y z
N MET A 1 15.71 15.31 -47.42
CA MET A 1 15.80 16.55 -46.60
C MET A 1 14.44 17.04 -46.06
N SER A 2 13.35 16.26 -46.10
CA SER A 2 12.01 16.69 -45.64
C SER A 2 11.63 16.28 -44.19
N SER A 3 12.37 15.40 -43.51
CA SER A 3 11.94 14.87 -42.20
C SER A 3 12.22 15.75 -40.97
N ASN A 4 12.99 16.84 -41.10
CA ASN A 4 13.35 17.71 -39.96
C ASN A 4 12.36 18.87 -39.72
N ARG A 5 11.53 19.25 -40.70
CA ARG A 5 10.58 20.37 -40.55
C ARG A 5 9.33 20.00 -39.75
N GLU A 6 8.87 18.76 -39.83
CA GLU A 6 7.69 18.26 -39.09
C GLU A 6 7.94 18.14 -37.57
N ARG A 7 9.18 18.30 -37.12
CA ARG A 7 9.57 18.21 -35.71
C ARG A 7 9.75 19.55 -35.00
N VAL A 8 9.36 20.67 -35.64
CA VAL A 8 9.35 22.00 -35.01
C VAL A 8 7.91 22.40 -34.69
N VAL A 9 7.63 22.63 -33.41
CA VAL A 9 6.29 22.99 -32.91
C VAL A 9 6.37 24.16 -31.95
N CYS A 10 5.27 24.91 -31.84
CA CYS A 10 5.15 25.99 -30.86
C CYS A 10 4.17 25.65 -29.74
N VAL A 11 4.52 25.93 -28.49
CA VAL A 11 3.62 25.84 -27.33
C VAL A 11 3.42 27.24 -26.73
N THR A 12 2.20 27.74 -26.74
CA THR A 12 1.91 29.08 -26.19
C THR A 12 1.69 29.04 -24.68
N GLY A 13 2.11 30.05 -23.93
CA GLY A 13 1.86 30.08 -22.48
C GLY A 13 2.68 29.01 -21.74
N ALA A 14 3.91 28.83 -22.20
CA ALA A 14 4.79 27.71 -21.87
C ALA A 14 5.06 27.50 -20.37
N SER A 15 5.02 28.58 -19.58
CA SER A 15 5.21 28.52 -18.12
C SER A 15 3.99 28.01 -17.35
N GLY A 16 2.90 27.71 -18.04
CA GLY A 16 1.67 27.19 -17.45
C GLY A 16 1.73 25.70 -17.13
N PHE A 17 0.81 25.25 -16.27
CA PHE A 17 0.77 23.89 -15.74
C PHE A 17 0.70 22.81 -16.84
N ILE A 18 -0.31 22.86 -17.72
CA ILE A 18 -0.46 21.91 -18.83
C ILE A 18 0.66 22.09 -19.87
N ALA A 19 1.00 23.35 -20.18
CA ALA A 19 1.99 23.70 -21.20
C ALA A 19 3.37 23.10 -20.91
N SER A 20 3.83 23.21 -19.67
CA SER A 20 5.13 22.69 -19.23
C SER A 20 5.24 21.17 -19.40
N TRP A 21 4.15 20.43 -19.16
CA TRP A 21 4.09 18.98 -19.40
C TRP A 21 4.05 18.63 -20.89
N ILE A 22 3.32 19.40 -21.71
CA ILE A 22 3.35 19.25 -23.18
C ILE A 22 4.79 19.42 -23.68
N ILE A 23 5.49 20.48 -23.25
CA ILE A 23 6.88 20.74 -23.62
C ILE A 23 7.77 19.56 -23.20
N LYS A 24 7.64 19.07 -21.97
CA LYS A 24 8.39 17.91 -21.48
C LYS A 24 8.19 16.68 -22.38
N PHE A 25 6.96 16.35 -22.74
CA PHE A 25 6.64 15.19 -23.57
C PHE A 25 7.08 15.33 -25.03
N LEU A 26 7.04 16.55 -25.57
CA LEU A 26 7.58 16.87 -26.90
C LEU A 26 9.11 16.74 -26.92
N LEU A 27 9.81 17.26 -25.91
CA LEU A 27 11.27 17.16 -25.80
C LEU A 27 11.73 15.70 -25.69
N GLN A 28 11.02 14.87 -24.91
CA GLN A 28 11.28 13.42 -24.82
C GLN A 28 11.12 12.71 -26.16
N ARG A 29 10.14 13.14 -26.96
CA ARG A 29 9.90 12.67 -28.35
C ARG A 29 10.80 13.33 -29.39
N GLN A 30 11.83 14.07 -28.96
CA GLN A 30 12.84 14.69 -29.83
C GLN A 30 12.30 15.80 -30.74
N TYR A 31 11.23 16.49 -30.34
CA TYR A 31 10.78 17.71 -31.00
C TYR A 31 11.65 18.91 -30.61
N THR A 32 11.83 19.83 -31.55
CA THR A 32 12.27 21.20 -31.26
C THR A 32 11.04 22.03 -30.90
N VAL A 33 11.06 22.61 -29.70
CA VAL A 33 9.93 23.32 -29.13
C VAL A 33 10.24 24.81 -29.04
N ARG A 34 9.41 25.61 -29.71
CA ARG A 34 9.36 27.06 -29.52
C ARG A 34 8.30 27.35 -28.46
N ALA A 35 8.70 27.95 -27.35
CA ALA A 35 7.86 28.13 -26.17
C ALA A 35 7.62 29.62 -25.95
N THR A 36 6.37 30.08 -26.03
CA THR A 36 6.07 31.49 -25.82
C THR A 36 5.72 31.80 -24.37
N VAL A 37 6.31 32.86 -23.85
CA VAL A 37 6.06 33.43 -22.52
C VAL A 37 6.01 34.95 -22.61
N ARG A 38 5.39 35.62 -21.64
CA ARG A 38 5.32 37.09 -21.61
C ARG A 38 6.68 37.76 -21.42
N ASP A 39 7.55 37.12 -20.64
CA ASP A 39 8.91 37.59 -20.37
C ASP A 39 9.86 36.38 -20.27
N PRO A 40 10.65 36.11 -21.32
CA PRO A 40 11.66 35.05 -21.32
C PRO A 40 12.79 35.26 -20.32
N SER A 41 13.01 36.51 -19.84
CA SER A 41 14.07 36.82 -18.88
C SER A 41 13.67 36.57 -17.43
N ASN A 42 12.37 36.35 -17.17
CA ASN A 42 11.87 36.06 -15.83
C ASN A 42 12.19 34.60 -15.43
N HIS A 43 13.32 34.43 -14.75
CA HIS A 43 13.82 33.13 -14.31
C HIS A 43 12.81 32.34 -13.45
N GLU A 44 12.04 33.00 -12.57
CA GLU A 44 11.04 32.30 -11.74
C GLU A 44 9.99 31.59 -12.59
N LYS A 45 9.62 32.20 -13.73
CA LYS A 45 8.59 31.69 -14.64
C LYS A 45 9.12 30.65 -15.62
N VAL A 46 10.41 30.63 -15.95
CA VAL A 46 10.92 29.78 -17.05
C VAL A 46 11.96 28.75 -16.62
N HIS A 47 12.56 28.88 -15.43
CA HIS A 47 13.65 28.00 -14.98
C HIS A 47 13.28 26.51 -14.97
N HIS A 48 12.05 26.19 -14.59
CA HIS A 48 11.56 24.81 -14.59
C HIS A 48 11.52 24.19 -16.00
N LEU A 49 11.33 24.99 -17.04
CA LEU A 49 11.35 24.53 -18.44
C LEU A 49 12.79 24.31 -18.90
N LEU A 50 13.70 25.22 -18.55
CA LEU A 50 15.13 25.13 -18.92
C LEU A 50 15.84 23.94 -18.26
N LYS A 51 15.31 23.43 -17.15
CA LYS A 51 15.77 22.22 -16.46
C LYS A 51 15.27 20.91 -17.06
N LEU A 52 14.35 20.94 -18.02
CA LEU A 52 13.85 19.73 -18.65
C LEU A 52 14.94 19.06 -19.48
N GLU A 53 14.92 17.73 -19.50
CA GLU A 53 15.83 16.95 -20.34
C GLU A 53 15.65 17.30 -21.82
N GLY A 54 16.76 17.58 -22.51
CA GLY A 54 16.76 18.02 -23.91
C GLY A 54 16.40 19.50 -24.14
N ALA A 55 16.11 20.27 -23.08
CA ALA A 55 15.74 21.68 -23.23
C ALA A 55 16.90 22.54 -23.76
N LYS A 56 18.13 22.26 -23.33
CA LYS A 56 19.32 23.04 -23.73
C LYS A 56 19.53 23.01 -25.25
N GLU A 57 19.22 21.88 -25.89
CA GLU A 57 19.41 21.67 -27.32
C GLU A 57 18.17 22.04 -28.15
N ARG A 58 16.97 21.88 -27.58
CA ARG A 58 15.72 21.86 -28.37
C ARG A 58 14.60 22.78 -27.87
N LEU A 59 14.79 23.50 -26.76
CA LEU A 59 13.81 24.46 -26.25
C LEU A 59 14.27 25.90 -26.54
N HIS A 60 13.43 26.67 -27.24
CA HIS A 60 13.68 28.07 -27.55
C HIS A 60 12.55 28.94 -26.99
N LEU A 61 12.89 29.87 -26.09
CA LEU A 61 11.91 30.77 -25.48
C LEU A 61 11.69 32.02 -26.35
N TYR A 62 10.43 32.36 -26.58
CA TYR A 62 10.01 33.55 -27.33
C TYR A 62 9.14 34.45 -26.45
N LYS A 63 9.30 35.76 -26.61
CA LYS A 63 8.42 36.75 -26.00
C LYS A 63 7.14 36.85 -26.83
N ALA A 64 5.97 36.67 -26.23
CA ALA A 64 4.68 36.93 -26.86
C ALA A 64 3.62 37.32 -25.82
N ASP A 65 2.65 38.15 -26.22
CA ASP A 65 1.49 38.54 -25.42
C ASP A 65 0.19 38.23 -26.17
N LEU A 66 -0.75 37.59 -25.48
CA LEU A 66 -2.05 37.22 -26.05
C LEU A 66 -2.82 38.41 -26.59
N LEU A 67 -2.72 39.58 -25.96
CA LEU A 67 -3.51 40.76 -26.31
C LEU A 67 -2.85 41.63 -27.39
N GLU A 68 -1.61 41.31 -27.78
CA GLU A 68 -0.86 42.01 -28.81
C GLU A 68 -0.93 41.24 -30.14
N GLU A 69 -1.60 41.83 -31.14
CA GLU A 69 -1.74 41.22 -32.47
C GLU A 69 -0.38 41.07 -33.16
N GLY A 70 -0.11 39.90 -33.74
CA GLY A 70 1.16 39.58 -34.40
C GLY A 70 2.32 39.21 -33.46
N SER A 71 2.13 39.27 -32.14
CA SER A 71 3.21 38.94 -31.18
C SER A 71 3.71 37.48 -31.26
N PHE A 72 2.92 36.58 -31.87
CA PHE A 72 3.28 35.17 -32.06
C PHE A 72 3.92 34.88 -33.43
N ASP A 73 3.92 35.83 -34.37
CA ASP A 73 4.33 35.62 -35.77
C ASP A 73 5.76 35.04 -35.84
N SER A 74 6.70 35.61 -35.07
CA SER A 74 8.09 35.14 -35.01
C SER A 74 8.26 33.75 -34.38
N ALA A 75 7.45 33.42 -33.37
CA ALA A 75 7.50 32.12 -32.72
C ALA A 75 6.97 31.02 -33.64
N PHE A 76 5.99 31.32 -34.48
CA PHE A 76 5.32 30.35 -35.37
C PHE A 76 6.05 30.12 -36.69
N GLU A 77 6.99 30.98 -37.06
CA GLU A 77 7.76 30.84 -38.31
C GLU A 77 8.49 29.50 -38.39
N GLY A 78 8.16 28.66 -39.38
CA GLY A 78 8.77 27.35 -39.56
C GLY A 78 8.25 26.26 -38.62
N CYS A 79 7.28 26.55 -37.76
CA CYS A 79 6.57 25.52 -37.00
C CYS A 79 5.54 24.82 -37.88
N HIS A 80 5.42 23.49 -37.73
CA HIS A 80 4.37 22.70 -38.39
C HIS A 80 3.08 22.66 -37.53
N GLY A 81 3.24 22.66 -36.21
CA GLY A 81 2.15 22.58 -35.23
C GLY A 81 2.18 23.67 -34.18
N VAL A 82 1.00 24.07 -33.71
CA VAL A 82 0.84 24.98 -32.57
C VAL A 82 -0.06 24.37 -31.51
N PHE A 83 0.43 24.30 -30.27
CA PHE A 83 -0.32 23.95 -29.08
C PHE A 83 -0.72 25.23 -28.36
N HIS A 84 -1.98 25.63 -28.51
CA HIS A 84 -2.49 26.84 -27.89
C HIS A 84 -3.09 26.56 -26.51
N THR A 85 -2.29 26.76 -25.46
CA THR A 85 -2.71 26.57 -24.07
C THR A 85 -2.81 27.88 -23.27
N ALA A 86 -2.44 29.01 -23.89
CA ALA A 86 -2.35 30.29 -23.20
C ALA A 86 -3.76 30.86 -22.96
N SER A 87 -4.19 30.87 -21.71
CA SER A 87 -5.47 31.41 -21.28
C SER A 87 -5.44 31.63 -19.77
N ARG A 88 -6.16 32.64 -19.27
CA ARG A 88 -6.30 32.86 -17.82
C ARG A 88 -7.35 31.92 -17.24
N VAL A 89 -7.10 31.41 -16.03
CA VAL A 89 -8.09 30.68 -15.22
C VAL A 89 -8.28 31.48 -13.95
N GLN A 90 -9.50 31.98 -13.74
CA GLN A 90 -9.86 32.78 -12.58
C GLN A 90 -11.33 32.50 -12.27
N PHE A 91 -11.63 32.15 -11.03
CA PHE A 91 -12.98 31.79 -10.61
C PHE A 91 -13.73 32.96 -9.96
N ILE A 92 -13.02 33.92 -9.38
CA ILE A 92 -13.57 35.14 -8.78
C ILE A 92 -13.17 36.32 -9.66
N VAL A 93 -14.16 37.00 -10.25
CA VAL A 93 -13.92 38.05 -11.24
C VAL A 93 -14.87 39.22 -11.01
N ASN A 94 -14.32 40.43 -11.00
CA ASN A 94 -15.08 41.66 -10.82
C ASN A 94 -15.57 42.21 -12.16
N ASP A 95 -14.70 42.24 -13.17
CA ASP A 95 -15.04 42.60 -14.56
C ASP A 95 -14.83 41.38 -15.48
N PRO A 96 -15.86 40.54 -15.69
CA PRO A 96 -15.74 39.32 -16.48
C PRO A 96 -15.33 39.61 -17.93
N GLN A 97 -15.73 40.75 -18.48
CA GLN A 97 -15.41 41.13 -19.85
C GLN A 97 -13.91 41.35 -20.00
N LYS A 98 -13.32 42.19 -19.15
CA LYS A 98 -11.90 42.58 -19.24
C LYS A 98 -10.94 41.50 -18.72
N GLU A 99 -11.33 40.77 -17.69
CA GLU A 99 -10.42 39.84 -16.99
C GLU A 99 -10.40 38.42 -17.58
N LEU A 100 -11.52 37.97 -18.18
CA LEU A 100 -11.66 36.61 -18.72
C LEU A 100 -12.06 36.57 -20.20
N ILE A 101 -13.17 37.22 -20.58
CA ILE A 101 -13.78 37.04 -21.90
C ILE A 101 -12.88 37.62 -23.00
N ASP A 102 -12.50 38.89 -22.90
CA ASP A 102 -11.62 39.54 -23.88
C ASP A 102 -10.27 38.82 -24.02
N PRO A 103 -9.54 38.51 -22.91
CA PRO A 103 -8.30 37.75 -23.01
C PRO A 103 -8.45 36.36 -23.63
N ALA A 104 -9.55 35.65 -23.36
CA ALA A 104 -9.78 34.33 -23.96
C ALA A 104 -10.10 34.44 -25.45
N VAL A 105 -11.05 35.30 -25.84
CA VAL A 105 -11.53 35.39 -27.23
C VAL A 105 -10.51 36.11 -28.11
N LYS A 106 -10.10 37.34 -27.74
CA LYS A 106 -9.12 38.11 -28.53
C LYS A 106 -7.76 37.41 -28.54
N GLY A 107 -7.35 36.84 -27.41
CA GLY A 107 -6.10 36.08 -27.32
C GLY A 107 -6.08 34.87 -28.24
N THR A 108 -7.16 34.08 -28.24
CA THR A 108 -7.29 32.93 -29.16
C THR A 108 -7.30 33.38 -30.62
N LEU A 109 -8.05 34.44 -30.95
CA LEU A 109 -8.08 35.02 -32.30
C LEU A 109 -6.69 35.49 -32.76
N ASN A 110 -5.94 36.17 -31.91
CA ASN A 110 -4.58 36.61 -32.24
C ASN A 110 -3.65 35.42 -32.54
N VAL A 111 -3.78 34.33 -31.79
CA VAL A 111 -3.01 33.09 -32.03
C VAL A 111 -3.40 32.44 -33.35
N VAL A 112 -4.70 32.24 -33.64
CA VAL A 112 -5.12 31.59 -34.89
C VAL A 112 -4.85 32.46 -36.12
N LYS A 113 -4.94 33.79 -36.00
CA LYS A 113 -4.51 34.74 -37.04
C LYS A 113 -3.01 34.61 -37.34
N SER A 114 -2.18 34.53 -36.31
CA SER A 114 -0.73 34.36 -36.47
C SER A 114 -0.41 32.99 -37.11
N CYS A 115 -1.19 31.95 -36.79
CA CYS A 115 -1.08 30.65 -37.46
C CYS A 115 -1.44 30.75 -38.95
N ALA A 116 -2.54 31.43 -39.30
CA ALA A 116 -2.99 31.60 -40.68
C ALA A 116 -2.03 32.44 -41.53
N LYS A 117 -1.29 33.38 -40.92
CA LYS A 117 -0.20 34.10 -41.60
C LYS A 117 1.02 33.22 -41.88
N SER A 118 1.23 32.16 -41.11
CA SER A 118 2.38 31.27 -41.28
C SER A 118 2.14 30.32 -42.46
N THR A 119 3.13 30.23 -43.35
CA THR A 119 3.07 29.32 -44.51
C THR A 119 3.34 27.85 -44.13
N SER A 120 3.82 27.58 -42.91
CA SER A 120 4.23 26.23 -42.47
C SER A 120 3.28 25.58 -41.47
N VAL A 121 2.47 26.35 -40.74
CA VAL A 121 1.58 25.79 -39.71
C VAL A 121 0.40 25.09 -40.39
N LYS A 122 0.19 23.81 -40.07
CA LYS A 122 -0.88 22.98 -40.65
C LYS A 122 -1.84 22.41 -39.61
N ARG A 123 -1.46 22.40 -38.34
CA ARG A 123 -2.26 21.80 -37.27
C ARG A 123 -2.21 22.63 -35.99
N ILE A 124 -3.37 22.93 -35.41
CA ILE A 124 -3.52 23.62 -34.14
C ILE A 124 -4.20 22.67 -33.16
N VAL A 125 -3.59 22.48 -31.99
CA VAL A 125 -4.22 21.80 -30.85
C VAL A 125 -4.56 22.84 -29.79
N LEU A 126 -5.85 23.14 -29.66
CA LEU A 126 -6.39 24.16 -28.76
C LEU A 126 -6.77 23.56 -27.41
N THR A 127 -6.25 24.12 -26.31
CA THR A 127 -6.72 23.80 -24.96
C THR A 127 -7.96 24.63 -24.61
N SER A 128 -9.13 24.04 -24.79
CA SER A 128 -10.42 24.56 -24.31
C SER A 128 -10.64 24.11 -22.86
N SER A 129 -11.88 23.85 -22.46
CA SER A 129 -12.23 23.30 -21.15
C SER A 129 -13.46 22.40 -21.28
N PHE A 130 -13.59 21.42 -20.40
CA PHE A 130 -14.83 20.66 -20.25
C PHE A 130 -16.01 21.55 -19.84
N ALA A 131 -15.75 22.73 -19.27
CA ALA A 131 -16.76 23.76 -19.03
C ALA A 131 -17.43 24.29 -20.32
N ALA A 132 -16.80 24.16 -21.49
CA ALA A 132 -17.41 24.48 -22.79
C ALA A 132 -18.27 23.34 -23.37
N VAL A 133 -18.43 22.23 -22.63
CA VAL A 133 -19.24 21.07 -23.00
C VAL A 133 -20.55 21.02 -22.19
N LEU A 134 -20.48 21.37 -20.91
CA LEU A 134 -21.46 20.95 -19.90
C LEU A 134 -22.77 21.74 -19.80
N TYR A 135 -22.76 23.05 -20.07
CA TYR A 135 -23.82 23.95 -19.60
C TYR A 135 -24.80 24.29 -20.73
N ASN A 136 -25.74 23.40 -21.01
CA ASN A 136 -26.65 23.52 -22.17
C ASN A 136 -28.12 23.21 -21.86
N GLY A 137 -28.50 23.28 -20.58
CA GLY A 137 -29.87 23.02 -20.13
C GLY A 137 -30.25 21.54 -20.08
N ARG A 138 -29.41 20.62 -20.57
CA ARG A 138 -29.66 19.17 -20.44
C ARG A 138 -29.43 18.71 -19.00
N PRO A 139 -30.22 17.73 -18.51
CA PRO A 139 -30.07 17.22 -17.15
C PRO A 139 -28.71 16.53 -16.97
N ARG A 140 -28.15 16.67 -15.76
CA ARG A 140 -26.90 16.02 -15.34
C ARG A 140 -27.23 15.06 -14.20
N SER A 141 -27.47 13.80 -14.55
CA SER A 141 -27.76 12.72 -13.61
C SER A 141 -26.84 11.51 -13.89
N PRO A 142 -26.78 10.53 -12.97
CA PRO A 142 -25.90 9.35 -13.12
C PRO A 142 -26.17 8.51 -14.39
N GLU A 143 -27.38 8.63 -14.95
CA GLU A 143 -27.79 7.94 -16.18
C GLU A 143 -27.29 8.65 -17.46
N VAL A 144 -26.93 9.93 -17.37
CA VAL A 144 -26.55 10.75 -18.53
C VAL A 144 -25.06 10.58 -18.83
N VAL A 145 -24.75 10.29 -20.09
CA VAL A 145 -23.39 10.22 -20.63
C VAL A 145 -23.12 11.47 -21.49
N VAL A 146 -22.23 12.33 -21.01
CA VAL A 146 -21.75 13.51 -21.75
C VAL A 146 -20.62 13.09 -22.69
N ASP A 147 -20.61 13.59 -23.91
CA ASP A 147 -19.56 13.32 -24.90
C ASP A 147 -19.19 14.58 -25.70
N GLU A 148 -18.35 14.43 -26.71
CA GLU A 148 -17.85 15.55 -27.53
C GLU A 148 -18.92 16.24 -28.39
N THR A 149 -20.13 15.69 -28.48
CA THR A 149 -21.25 16.31 -29.21
C THR A 149 -21.96 17.39 -28.41
N TRP A 150 -21.69 17.46 -27.09
CA TRP A 150 -22.29 18.45 -26.21
C TRP A 150 -21.53 19.77 -26.26
N PHE A 151 -22.26 20.87 -26.41
CA PHE A 151 -21.73 22.23 -26.36
C PHE A 151 -22.44 22.98 -25.26
N SER A 152 -21.71 23.76 -24.46
CA SER A 152 -22.35 24.73 -23.57
C SER A 152 -23.03 25.83 -24.38
N ASP A 153 -24.16 26.33 -23.88
CA ASP A 153 -24.91 27.44 -24.46
C ASP A 153 -24.45 28.76 -23.84
N PRO A 154 -23.90 29.70 -24.63
CA PRO A 154 -23.50 31.02 -24.14
C PRO A 154 -24.64 31.78 -23.44
N ASN A 155 -25.89 31.65 -23.88
CA ASN A 155 -27.02 32.36 -23.28
C ASN A 155 -27.24 31.87 -21.84
N ILE A 156 -27.35 30.56 -21.65
CA ILE A 156 -27.47 29.94 -20.32
C ILE A 156 -26.29 30.33 -19.43
N LEU A 157 -25.08 30.21 -19.96
CA LEU A 157 -23.86 30.53 -19.21
C LEU A 157 -23.80 31.98 -18.71
N SER A 158 -24.30 32.93 -19.50
CA SER A 158 -24.40 34.33 -19.09
C SER A 158 -25.48 34.55 -18.03
N GLU A 159 -26.63 33.86 -18.12
CA GLU A 159 -27.72 33.95 -17.14
C GLU A 159 -27.33 33.39 -15.76
N ILE A 160 -26.55 32.30 -15.72
CA ILE A 160 -26.05 31.71 -14.46
C ILE A 160 -24.66 32.23 -14.06
N GLU A 161 -24.19 33.30 -14.70
CA GLU A 161 -22.93 33.99 -14.43
C GLU A 161 -21.68 33.08 -14.39
N ARG A 162 -21.66 32.02 -15.21
CA ARG A 162 -20.52 31.09 -15.32
C ARG A 162 -19.49 31.63 -16.32
N TRP A 163 -18.89 32.77 -16.00
CA TRP A 163 -18.04 33.55 -16.90
C TRP A 163 -16.83 32.81 -17.48
N TYR A 164 -16.18 31.92 -16.73
CA TYR A 164 -15.08 31.11 -17.26
C TYR A 164 -15.54 30.16 -18.38
N ALA A 165 -16.67 29.49 -18.16
CA ALA A 165 -17.25 28.59 -19.14
C ALA A 165 -17.73 29.37 -20.38
N TYR A 166 -18.32 30.56 -20.16
CA TYR A 166 -18.72 31.49 -21.21
C TYR A 166 -17.52 31.89 -22.08
N ALA A 167 -16.44 32.37 -21.46
CA ALA A 167 -15.22 32.77 -22.16
C ALA A 167 -14.59 31.63 -22.98
N LYS A 168 -14.53 30.41 -22.42
CA LYS A 168 -14.00 29.23 -23.13
C LYS A 168 -14.87 28.79 -24.30
N THR A 169 -16.19 28.87 -24.16
CA THR A 169 -17.15 28.55 -25.22
C THR A 169 -16.99 29.53 -26.39
N LEU A 170 -16.98 30.84 -26.11
CA LEU A 170 -16.79 31.86 -27.15
C LEU A 170 -15.42 31.79 -27.82
N ALA A 171 -14.36 31.49 -27.07
CA ALA A 171 -13.01 31.35 -27.64
C ALA A 171 -12.91 30.16 -28.60
N GLU A 172 -13.53 29.02 -28.26
CA GLU A 172 -13.60 27.84 -29.14
C GLU A 172 -14.36 28.16 -30.44
N ASP A 173 -15.50 28.84 -30.33
CA ASP A 173 -16.31 29.22 -31.48
C ASP A 173 -15.62 30.26 -32.38
N ALA A 174 -14.94 31.25 -31.78
CA ALA A 174 -14.18 32.24 -32.53
C ALA A 174 -13.03 31.59 -33.32
N ALA A 175 -12.29 30.65 -32.72
CA ALA A 175 -11.25 29.90 -33.41
C ALA A 175 -11.80 29.05 -34.55
N ARG A 176 -12.90 28.34 -34.31
CA ARG A 176 -13.56 27.47 -35.30
C ARG A 176 -14.02 28.27 -36.52
N LYS A 177 -14.77 29.36 -36.30
CA LYS A 177 -15.29 30.24 -37.36
C LYS A 177 -14.18 30.88 -38.17
N PHE A 178 -13.09 31.31 -37.52
CA PHE A 178 -11.96 31.92 -38.23
C PHE A 178 -11.22 30.92 -39.14
N LEU A 179 -11.12 29.66 -38.73
CA LEU A 179 -10.36 28.64 -39.44
C LEU A 179 -11.18 27.83 -40.46
N GLU A 180 -12.50 28.01 -40.54
CA GLU A 180 -13.38 27.28 -41.48
C GLU A 180 -12.92 27.38 -42.95
N GLU A 181 -12.39 28.54 -43.34
CA GLU A 181 -11.93 28.80 -44.72
C GLU A 181 -10.40 28.68 -44.88
N GLN A 182 -9.69 28.21 -43.86
CA GLN A 182 -8.22 28.12 -43.84
C GLN A 182 -7.76 26.66 -43.99
N ASP A 183 -6.63 26.43 -44.68
CA ASP A 183 -5.99 25.12 -44.79
C ASP A 183 -5.17 24.78 -43.52
N ILE A 184 -5.82 24.84 -42.36
CA ILE A 184 -5.25 24.55 -41.05
C ILE A 184 -6.22 23.69 -40.24
N LYS A 185 -5.75 22.52 -39.81
CA LYS A 185 -6.55 21.56 -39.04
C LYS A 185 -6.63 21.98 -37.57
N LEU A 186 -7.83 22.32 -37.08
CA LEU A 186 -8.10 22.58 -35.67
C LEU A 186 -8.53 21.31 -34.93
N ILE A 187 -7.86 21.03 -33.81
CA ILE A 187 -8.23 19.98 -32.86
C ILE A 187 -8.38 20.62 -31.49
N VAL A 188 -9.45 20.30 -30.78
CA VAL A 188 -9.77 20.90 -29.48
C VAL A 188 -9.70 19.85 -28.38
N ILE A 189 -8.95 20.16 -27.33
CA ILE A 189 -8.88 19.35 -26.12
C ILE A 189 -9.69 20.06 -25.03
N ASN A 190 -10.68 19.38 -24.47
CA ASN A 190 -11.57 19.89 -23.42
C ASN A 190 -11.24 19.16 -22.09
N PRO A 191 -10.19 19.57 -21.36
CA PRO A 191 -9.84 18.96 -20.08
C PRO A 191 -10.78 19.37 -18.96
N ALA A 192 -11.00 18.45 -18.05
CA ALA A 192 -11.68 18.68 -16.77
C ALA A 192 -10.75 19.36 -15.75
N MET A 193 -11.12 19.37 -14.46
CA MET A 193 -10.25 19.84 -13.39
C MET A 193 -8.95 19.05 -13.40
N THR A 194 -7.86 19.71 -13.81
CA THR A 194 -6.58 19.06 -14.07
C THR A 194 -5.72 19.12 -12.82
N ILE A 195 -5.32 17.96 -12.30
CA ILE A 195 -4.46 17.83 -11.11
C ILE A 195 -3.24 16.95 -11.43
N GLY A 196 -2.25 16.87 -10.54
CA GLY A 196 -1.03 16.09 -10.72
C GLY A 196 0.24 16.90 -10.39
N PRO A 197 1.44 16.39 -10.70
CA PRO A 197 2.68 17.01 -10.27
C PRO A 197 2.95 18.35 -10.98
N LEU A 198 3.26 19.38 -10.21
CA LEU A 198 3.63 20.72 -10.66
C LEU A 198 5.09 20.74 -11.14
N LEU A 199 5.34 21.02 -12.42
CA LEU A 199 6.72 21.28 -12.89
C LEU A 199 7.16 22.69 -12.49
N GLN A 200 6.26 23.65 -12.64
CA GLN A 200 6.45 25.03 -12.21
C GLN A 200 6.45 25.16 -10.66
N GLN A 201 7.05 26.22 -10.15
CA GLN A 201 7.02 26.50 -8.70
C GLN A 201 5.70 27.09 -8.23
N GLN A 202 5.01 27.84 -9.09
CA GLN A 202 3.77 28.50 -8.70
C GLN A 202 2.59 27.52 -8.66
N MET A 203 1.80 27.60 -7.58
CA MET A 203 0.53 26.89 -7.46
C MET A 203 -0.44 27.30 -8.57
N ASN A 204 -1.23 26.36 -9.06
CA ASN A 204 -2.39 26.64 -9.91
C ASN A 204 -3.69 26.41 -9.13
N GLU A 205 -4.80 26.97 -9.61
CA GLU A 205 -6.09 26.93 -8.91
C GLU A 205 -6.62 25.51 -8.62
N SER A 206 -6.44 24.56 -9.53
CA SER A 206 -6.94 23.19 -9.31
C SER A 206 -6.12 22.43 -8.27
N CYS A 207 -4.80 22.61 -8.24
CA CYS A 207 -3.95 22.05 -7.18
C CYS A 207 -4.14 22.80 -5.84
N ALA A 208 -4.42 24.11 -5.89
CA ALA A 208 -4.79 24.89 -4.70
C ALA A 208 -6.11 24.39 -4.08
N SER A 209 -7.06 23.95 -4.90
CA SER A 209 -8.31 23.33 -4.42
C SER A 209 -8.02 22.06 -3.62
N ILE A 210 -7.09 21.21 -4.07
CA ILE A 210 -6.67 20.02 -3.30
C ILE A 210 -5.90 20.42 -2.04
N LEU A 211 -5.00 21.41 -2.14
CA LEU A 211 -4.27 21.93 -0.99
C LEU A 211 -5.21 22.41 0.13
N ASN A 212 -6.28 23.15 -0.22
CA ASN A 212 -7.25 23.64 0.76
C ASN A 212 -7.97 22.51 1.48
N LEU A 213 -8.27 21.40 0.80
CA LEU A 213 -8.90 20.22 1.43
C LEU A 213 -7.99 19.52 2.45
N ILE A 214 -6.67 19.64 2.30
CA ILE A 214 -5.69 18.88 3.10
C ILE A 214 -4.87 19.74 4.07
N ASN A 215 -5.04 21.07 4.02
CA ASN A 215 -4.28 22.02 4.80
C ASN A 215 -5.17 23.06 5.50
N GLY A 216 -6.11 22.59 6.33
CA GLY A 216 -6.76 23.42 7.35
C GLY A 216 -8.18 23.90 7.07
N SER A 217 -8.80 23.56 5.92
CA SER A 217 -10.23 23.79 5.76
C SER A 217 -11.04 22.80 6.62
N GLN A 218 -12.07 23.29 7.31
CA GLN A 218 -13.06 22.42 7.97
C GLN A 218 -14.12 21.92 6.98
N THR A 219 -14.31 22.64 5.88
CA THR A 219 -15.41 22.37 4.95
C THR A 219 -14.91 22.06 3.54
N PHE A 220 -15.70 21.30 2.80
CA PHE A 220 -15.54 21.07 1.36
C PHE A 220 -16.82 21.48 0.61
N PRO A 221 -16.72 21.97 -0.64
CA PRO A 221 -17.86 22.49 -1.37
C PRO A 221 -18.83 21.39 -1.83
N ASN A 222 -20.14 21.68 -1.84
CA ASN A 222 -21.17 20.80 -2.41
C ASN A 222 -21.16 20.86 -3.94
N PHE A 223 -20.17 20.21 -4.57
CA PHE A 223 -20.01 20.23 -6.02
C PHE A 223 -19.42 18.95 -6.59
N SER A 224 -19.86 18.60 -7.81
CA SER A 224 -19.36 17.47 -8.58
C SER A 224 -18.58 17.97 -9.81
N PHE A 225 -17.29 17.61 -9.90
CA PHE A 225 -16.42 17.96 -11.02
C PHE A 225 -15.88 16.73 -11.73
N GLY A 226 -15.62 16.87 -13.03
CA GLY A 226 -14.72 15.96 -13.73
C GLY A 226 -13.27 16.23 -13.32
N TRP A 227 -12.50 15.18 -13.08
CA TRP A 227 -11.09 15.22 -12.69
C TRP A 227 -10.22 14.50 -13.71
N ILE A 228 -9.00 14.99 -13.93
CA ILE A 228 -8.06 14.44 -14.90
C ILE A 228 -6.60 14.70 -14.49
N ASN A 229 -5.69 13.76 -14.78
CA ASN A 229 -4.27 13.97 -14.56
C ASN A 229 -3.64 14.89 -15.62
N VAL A 230 -2.76 15.80 -15.22
CA VAL A 230 -2.02 16.70 -16.12
C VAL A 230 -1.20 15.95 -17.19
N LYS A 231 -0.67 14.78 -16.86
CA LYS A 231 0.07 13.93 -17.80
C LYS A 231 -0.85 13.41 -18.91
N ASP A 232 -2.06 13.00 -18.58
CA ASP A 232 -3.04 12.54 -19.58
C ASP A 232 -3.45 13.69 -20.49
N VAL A 233 -3.68 14.87 -19.92
CA VAL A 233 -3.98 16.08 -20.70
C VAL A 233 -2.84 16.39 -21.66
N ALA A 234 -1.59 16.43 -21.18
CA ALA A 234 -0.43 16.70 -22.02
C ALA A 234 -0.22 15.62 -23.10
N ASN A 235 -0.37 14.34 -22.75
CA ASN A 235 -0.26 13.23 -23.69
C ASN A 235 -1.35 13.32 -24.78
N ALA A 236 -2.57 13.69 -24.41
CA ALA A 236 -3.67 13.90 -25.36
C ALA A 236 -3.40 15.03 -26.34
N HIS A 237 -2.77 16.11 -25.91
CA HIS A 237 -2.34 17.17 -26.82
C HIS A 237 -1.35 16.61 -27.85
N VAL A 238 -0.29 15.94 -27.38
CA VAL A 238 0.75 15.40 -28.26
C VAL A 238 0.19 14.33 -29.21
N GLN A 239 -0.63 13.40 -28.72
CA GLN A 239 -1.27 12.37 -29.54
C GLN A 239 -2.26 12.96 -30.56
N ALA A 240 -3.03 13.98 -30.17
CA ALA A 240 -3.89 14.72 -31.10
C ALA A 240 -3.08 15.39 -32.21
N TYR A 241 -1.89 15.90 -31.88
CA TYR A 241 -1.01 16.47 -32.87
C TYR A 241 -0.35 15.42 -33.77
N GLU A 242 0.05 14.26 -33.24
CA GLU A 242 0.76 13.21 -34.00
C GLU A 242 -0.19 12.37 -34.86
N SER A 243 -1.45 12.23 -34.44
CA SER A 243 -2.43 11.37 -35.13
C SER A 243 -3.11 12.09 -36.32
N ASP A 244 -2.97 11.52 -37.51
CA ASP A 244 -3.66 12.03 -38.70
C ASP A 244 -5.17 11.85 -38.67
N SER A 245 -5.67 10.85 -37.94
CA SER A 245 -7.10 10.62 -37.76
C SER A 245 -7.73 11.54 -36.71
N ALA A 246 -6.92 12.26 -35.91
CA ALA A 246 -7.46 13.09 -34.84
C ALA A 246 -8.25 14.28 -35.39
N SER A 247 -9.51 14.46 -34.99
CA SER A 247 -10.35 15.57 -35.47
C SER A 247 -11.39 16.03 -34.45
N GLY A 248 -11.80 17.29 -34.57
CA GLY A 248 -12.83 17.89 -33.73
C GLY A 248 -12.39 18.04 -32.27
N ARG A 249 -13.31 17.74 -31.35
CA ARG A 249 -13.12 17.90 -29.89
C ARG A 249 -12.77 16.58 -29.21
N TYR A 250 -12.16 16.64 -28.03
CA TYR A 250 -11.90 15.49 -27.15
C TYR A 250 -12.19 15.86 -25.70
N CYS A 251 -13.12 15.15 -25.05
CA CYS A 251 -13.38 15.33 -23.63
C CYS A 251 -12.36 14.53 -22.82
N LEU A 252 -11.63 15.19 -21.92
CA LEU A 252 -10.67 14.51 -21.04
C LEU A 252 -11.14 14.61 -19.59
N VAL A 253 -11.88 13.59 -19.18
CA VAL A 253 -12.39 13.40 -17.82
C VAL A 253 -12.11 11.96 -17.44
N GLU A 254 -11.32 11.75 -16.38
CA GLU A 254 -11.12 10.41 -15.83
C GLU A 254 -12.31 10.03 -14.94
N ARG A 255 -12.65 10.82 -13.94
CA ARG A 255 -13.82 10.54 -13.10
C ARG A 255 -14.56 11.82 -12.79
N VAL A 256 -15.90 11.76 -12.85
CA VAL A 256 -16.74 12.81 -12.25
C VAL A 256 -16.99 12.40 -10.81
N ALA A 257 -16.46 13.17 -9.87
CA ALA A 257 -16.52 12.88 -8.44
C ALA A 257 -16.98 14.12 -7.68
N HIS A 258 -17.81 13.89 -6.67
CA HIS A 258 -18.18 14.91 -5.69
C HIS A 258 -17.01 15.17 -4.73
N PHE A 259 -16.88 16.38 -4.20
CA PHE A 259 -15.81 16.69 -3.24
C PHE A 259 -15.81 15.81 -1.98
N SER A 260 -16.98 15.31 -1.56
CA SER A 260 -17.09 14.33 -0.47
C SER A 260 -16.35 13.01 -0.77
N GLU A 261 -16.32 12.58 -2.03
CA GLU A 261 -15.52 11.44 -2.47
C GLU A 261 -14.03 11.78 -2.44
N ILE A 262 -13.65 12.99 -2.86
CA ILE A 262 -12.26 13.47 -2.86
C ILE A 262 -11.69 13.47 -1.44
N VAL A 263 -12.41 14.07 -0.47
CA VAL A 263 -11.95 14.09 0.94
C VAL A 263 -11.91 12.69 1.53
N LYS A 264 -12.84 11.80 1.17
CA LYS A 264 -12.81 10.40 1.60
C LYS A 264 -11.58 9.68 1.08
N ILE A 265 -11.26 9.82 -0.21
CA ILE A 265 -10.06 9.23 -0.83
C ILE A 265 -8.81 9.78 -0.15
N LEU A 266 -8.73 11.10 0.04
CA LEU A 266 -7.58 11.75 0.68
C LEU A 266 -7.40 11.32 2.14
N GLY A 267 -8.47 11.22 2.91
CA GLY A 267 -8.44 10.75 4.30
C GLY A 267 -8.04 9.29 4.43
N GLN A 268 -8.41 8.45 3.47
CA GLN A 268 -7.96 7.04 3.41
C GLN A 268 -6.47 6.93 3.04
N MET A 269 -5.99 7.72 2.08
CA MET A 269 -4.60 7.69 1.64
C MET A 269 -3.64 8.33 2.63
N TYR A 270 -4.08 9.39 3.29
CA TYR A 270 -3.28 10.21 4.17
C TYR A 270 -4.02 10.43 5.50
N PRO A 271 -4.22 9.37 6.31
CA PRO A 271 -4.98 9.45 7.56
C PRO A 271 -4.37 10.43 8.58
N THR A 272 -3.11 10.79 8.38
CA THR A 272 -2.38 11.73 9.23
C THR A 272 -2.67 13.20 8.87
N LEU A 273 -3.19 13.49 7.67
CA LEU A 273 -3.49 14.86 7.24
C LEU A 273 -4.79 15.37 7.86
N LYS A 274 -4.85 16.68 8.11
CA LYS A 274 -6.09 17.37 8.48
C LYS A 274 -6.92 17.58 7.23
N ILE A 275 -7.82 16.63 6.96
CA ILE A 275 -8.73 16.69 5.83
C ILE A 275 -10.04 17.36 6.24
N ALA A 276 -10.62 18.18 5.37
CA ALA A 276 -11.97 18.72 5.54
C ALA A 276 -13.00 17.59 5.69
N ASP A 277 -13.86 17.67 6.72
CA ASP A 277 -14.78 16.59 7.10
C ASP A 277 -16.26 16.97 7.01
N ARG A 278 -16.57 18.26 6.75
CA ARG A 278 -17.95 18.76 6.63
C ARG A 278 -18.23 19.36 5.25
N CYS A 279 -19.46 19.22 4.77
CA CYS A 279 -19.92 19.99 3.61
C CYS A 279 -20.08 21.49 3.98
N GLU A 280 -19.90 22.38 3.02
CA GLU A 280 -20.08 23.83 3.19
C GLU A 280 -21.54 24.22 3.46
N ASP A 281 -22.48 23.44 2.92
CA ASP A 281 -23.92 23.58 3.10
C ASP A 281 -24.57 22.26 3.55
N ASP A 282 -25.82 22.34 4.00
CA ASP A 282 -26.63 21.19 4.45
C ASP A 282 -27.54 20.66 3.33
N GLU A 283 -27.32 21.08 2.08
CA GLU A 283 -28.12 20.64 0.93
C GLU A 283 -27.74 19.22 0.49
N PRO A 284 -28.64 18.48 -0.19
CA PRO A 284 -28.29 17.19 -0.77
C PRO A 284 -27.07 17.30 -1.70
N PHE A 285 -26.19 16.29 -1.67
CA PHE A 285 -25.00 16.29 -2.52
C PHE A 285 -25.37 16.36 -4.00
N LEU A 286 -24.75 17.30 -4.72
CA LEU A 286 -24.98 17.44 -6.14
C LEU A 286 -24.62 16.15 -6.89
N PRO A 287 -25.53 15.63 -7.74
CA PRO A 287 -25.34 14.33 -8.38
C PRO A 287 -24.12 14.33 -9.31
N THR A 288 -23.53 13.16 -9.46
CA THR A 288 -22.51 12.90 -10.49
C THR A 288 -23.19 12.53 -11.81
N PHE A 289 -22.40 12.49 -12.89
CA PHE A 289 -22.82 12.09 -14.23
C PHE A 289 -21.66 11.39 -14.94
N LYS A 290 -21.93 10.73 -16.06
CA LYS A 290 -20.90 9.98 -16.81
C LYS A 290 -20.36 10.82 -17.96
N VAL A 291 -19.09 10.59 -18.32
CA VAL A 291 -18.46 11.18 -19.50
C VAL A 291 -17.91 10.05 -20.36
N SER A 292 -18.21 10.07 -21.65
CA SER A 292 -17.68 9.11 -22.60
C SER A 292 -16.16 9.27 -22.71
N LYS A 293 -15.43 8.17 -22.53
CA LYS A 293 -13.97 8.11 -22.69
C LYS A 293 -13.55 7.55 -24.04
N GLU A 294 -14.50 7.11 -24.86
CA GLU A 294 -14.22 6.28 -26.04
C GLU A 294 -13.41 7.01 -27.11
N LYS A 295 -13.70 8.31 -27.34
CA LYS A 295 -12.95 9.08 -28.33
C LYS A 295 -11.51 9.36 -27.86
N ALA A 296 -11.32 9.69 -26.58
CA ALA A 296 -10.00 9.85 -25.99
C ALA A 296 -9.19 8.55 -25.97
N LYS A 297 -9.82 7.40 -25.67
CA LYS A 297 -9.17 6.08 -25.75
C LYS A 297 -8.74 5.73 -27.18
N ARG A 298 -9.57 6.01 -28.19
CA ARG A 298 -9.20 5.84 -29.60
C ARG A 298 -8.02 6.71 -30.04
N LEU A 299 -7.80 7.84 -29.36
CA LEU A 299 -6.61 8.69 -29.55
C LEU A 299 -5.35 8.09 -28.89
N GLY A 300 -5.46 7.01 -28.12
CA GLY A 300 -4.36 6.37 -27.40
C GLY A 300 -4.16 6.87 -25.97
N ILE A 301 -5.22 7.42 -25.35
CA ILE A 301 -5.17 7.91 -23.97
C ILE A 301 -5.59 6.81 -22.99
N GLU A 302 -4.63 6.40 -22.16
CA GLU A 302 -4.84 5.59 -20.99
C GLU A 302 -4.88 6.51 -19.77
N PHE A 303 -6.05 6.62 -19.14
CA PHE A 303 -6.26 7.57 -18.05
C PHE A 303 -5.60 7.08 -16.74
N ILE A 304 -4.80 7.94 -16.12
CA ILE A 304 -4.35 7.80 -14.74
C ILE A 304 -5.54 8.12 -13.83
N SER A 305 -5.98 7.15 -13.00
CA SER A 305 -7.17 7.42 -12.18
C SER A 305 -7.01 8.60 -11.22
N LEU A 306 -8.16 9.09 -10.77
CA LEU A 306 -8.31 10.06 -9.71
C LEU A 306 -7.47 9.77 -8.47
N GLU A 307 -7.46 8.53 -7.97
CA GLU A 307 -6.68 8.14 -6.79
C GLU A 307 -5.19 8.41 -6.94
N GLU A 308 -4.61 7.99 -8.08
CA GLU A 308 -3.19 8.22 -8.34
C GLU A 308 -2.92 9.70 -8.65
N SER A 309 -3.86 10.37 -9.33
CA SER A 309 -3.76 11.79 -9.60
C SER A 309 -3.76 12.62 -8.32
N LEU A 310 -4.60 12.27 -7.34
CA LEU A 310 -4.59 12.86 -6.00
C LEU A 310 -3.29 12.54 -5.27
N ARG A 311 -2.82 11.29 -5.31
CA ARG A 311 -1.55 10.89 -4.71
C ARG A 311 -0.39 11.73 -5.25
N GLU A 312 -0.21 11.75 -6.57
CA GLU A 312 0.82 12.52 -7.27
C GLU A 312 0.73 14.03 -6.98
N THR A 313 -0.49 14.55 -6.85
CA THR A 313 -0.71 15.95 -6.47
C THR A 313 -0.20 16.18 -5.05
N VAL A 314 -0.65 15.40 -4.07
CA VAL A 314 -0.27 15.56 -2.67
C VAL A 314 1.23 15.38 -2.48
N GLU A 315 1.85 14.33 -3.04
CA GLU A 315 3.31 14.15 -2.94
C GLU A 315 4.08 15.32 -3.56
N CYS A 316 3.64 15.84 -4.71
CA CYS A 316 4.26 17.04 -5.28
C CYS A 316 4.08 18.28 -4.37
N LEU A 317 2.94 18.42 -3.70
CA LEU A 317 2.71 19.49 -2.73
C LEU A 317 3.65 19.35 -1.52
N LYS A 318 3.94 18.12 -1.07
CA LYS A 318 4.94 17.84 -0.02
C LYS A 318 6.34 18.23 -0.46
N GLU A 319 6.78 17.71 -1.61
CA GLU A 319 8.13 17.96 -2.14
C GLU A 319 8.41 19.45 -2.31
N LYS A 320 7.38 20.23 -2.66
CA LYS A 320 7.45 21.68 -2.81
C LYS A 320 7.15 22.47 -1.53
N LYS A 321 6.92 21.78 -0.40
CA LYS A 321 6.66 22.37 0.93
C LYS A 321 5.44 23.28 0.97
N PHE A 322 4.38 22.91 0.24
CA PHE A 322 3.07 23.58 0.32
C PHE A 322 2.19 23.01 1.43
N VAL A 323 2.45 21.77 1.84
CA VAL A 323 1.79 21.09 2.95
C VAL A 323 2.88 20.64 3.89
N ASP A 324 2.85 21.14 5.13
CA ASP A 324 3.64 20.59 6.20
C ASP A 324 2.98 19.26 6.61
N PHE A 325 3.54 18.13 6.16
CA PHE A 325 3.39 16.91 6.95
C PHE A 325 4.09 17.14 8.30
N TYR A 326 3.99 16.22 9.25
CA TYR A 326 4.65 16.30 10.55
C TYR A 326 6.21 16.46 10.50
N GLU A 327 6.81 16.82 9.37
CA GLU A 327 8.11 17.49 9.30
C GLU A 327 8.12 18.68 10.25
N GLY A 328 8.85 18.53 11.36
CA GLY A 328 9.08 19.60 12.33
C GLY A 328 8.37 19.43 13.67
N LYS A 329 7.54 18.39 13.86
CA LYS A 329 7.12 18.06 15.23
C LYS A 329 8.26 17.39 15.98
N LEU A 330 8.72 18.09 17.00
CA LEU A 330 9.66 17.59 17.99
C LEU A 330 8.89 16.76 19.01
N VAL A 331 9.32 15.52 19.26
CA VAL A 331 8.75 14.66 20.30
C VAL A 331 9.84 14.10 21.20
N CYS A 332 9.49 13.80 22.46
CA CYS A 332 10.39 13.19 23.42
C CYS A 332 10.05 11.70 23.60
N VAL A 333 11.04 10.82 23.54
CA VAL A 333 10.90 9.40 23.91
C VAL A 333 11.84 9.11 25.08
N THR A 334 11.28 8.75 26.24
CA THR A 334 12.11 8.43 27.41
C THR A 334 12.61 6.99 27.35
N GLY A 335 13.85 6.73 27.79
CA GLY A 335 14.39 5.37 27.88
C GLY A 335 14.62 4.72 26.51
N ALA A 336 15.02 5.51 25.52
CA ALA A 336 15.05 5.18 24.09
C ALA A 336 15.88 3.92 23.73
N SER A 337 16.90 3.58 24.54
CA SER A 337 17.69 2.35 24.37
C SER A 337 16.92 1.06 24.70
N GLY A 338 15.73 1.17 25.28
CA GLY A 338 14.90 0.05 25.69
C GLY A 338 14.16 -0.59 24.53
N TYR A 339 13.65 -1.81 24.78
CA TYR A 339 13.07 -2.63 23.73
C TYR A 339 11.90 -1.97 22.98
N ILE A 340 10.85 -1.57 23.69
CA ILE A 340 9.69 -0.89 23.08
C ILE A 340 10.10 0.49 22.54
N ALA A 341 10.89 1.24 23.32
CA ALA A 341 11.27 2.62 23.01
C ALA A 341 12.05 2.73 21.71
N SER A 342 12.99 1.82 21.44
CA SER A 342 13.79 1.82 20.22
C SER A 342 12.93 1.63 18.96
N TRP A 343 11.87 0.82 19.05
CA TRP A 343 10.89 0.67 17.97
C TRP A 343 10.03 1.93 17.80
N ILE A 344 9.61 2.57 18.88
CA ILE A 344 8.91 3.87 18.82
C ILE A 344 9.79 4.91 18.12
N VAL A 345 11.08 5.02 18.50
CA VAL A 345 12.04 5.94 17.85
C VAL A 345 12.16 5.64 16.36
N LYS A 346 12.36 4.37 15.98
CA LYS A 346 12.44 3.95 14.57
C LYS A 346 11.21 4.38 13.78
N PHE A 347 10.03 4.11 14.31
CA PHE A 347 8.76 4.39 13.66
C PHE A 347 8.41 5.88 13.60
N LEU A 348 8.83 6.68 14.58
CA LEU A 348 8.72 8.14 14.55
C LEU A 348 9.67 8.75 13.51
N LEU A 349 10.92 8.29 13.43
CA LEU A 349 11.88 8.73 12.41
C LEU A 349 11.38 8.42 11.00
N GLN A 350 10.85 7.21 10.76
CA GLN A 350 10.24 6.83 9.48
C GLN A 350 9.03 7.72 9.10
N ARG A 351 8.34 8.30 10.09
CA ARG A 351 7.19 9.20 9.90
C ARG A 351 7.56 10.68 9.78
N GLY A 352 8.84 11.03 9.78
CA GLY A 352 9.29 12.43 9.61
C GLY A 352 9.48 13.22 10.91
N TYR A 353 9.24 12.65 12.10
CA TYR A 353 9.42 13.35 13.37
C TYR A 353 10.90 13.63 13.69
N THR A 354 11.15 14.71 14.43
CA THR A 354 12.42 14.91 15.16
C THR A 354 12.26 14.36 16.56
N VAL A 355 13.19 13.50 16.99
CA VAL A 355 13.07 12.74 18.23
C VAL A 355 14.18 13.14 19.20
N ARG A 356 13.79 13.69 20.36
CA ARG A 356 14.64 13.79 21.54
C ARG A 356 14.51 12.52 22.36
N ALA A 357 15.55 11.71 22.34
CA ALA A 357 15.54 10.35 22.85
C ALA A 357 16.42 10.29 24.10
N THR A 358 15.83 10.01 25.27
CA THR A 358 16.62 9.99 26.52
C THR A 358 17.25 8.65 26.78
N VAL A 359 18.52 8.67 27.20
CA VAL A 359 19.30 7.51 27.62
C VAL A 359 20.10 7.86 28.87
N ARG A 360 20.48 6.86 29.68
CA ARG A 360 21.28 7.10 30.90
C ARG A 360 22.71 7.57 30.58
N ASN A 361 23.30 7.04 29.51
CA ASN A 361 24.61 7.43 29.02
C ASN A 361 24.62 7.45 27.49
N PRO A 362 24.60 8.61 26.83
CA PRO A 362 24.62 8.71 25.37
C PRO A 362 25.96 8.28 24.75
N ASN A 363 27.03 8.20 25.55
CA ASN A 363 28.36 7.77 25.10
C ASN A 363 28.57 6.24 25.21
N ASP A 364 27.60 5.50 25.72
CA ASP A 364 27.65 4.03 25.78
C ASP A 364 27.24 3.46 24.42
N HIS A 365 28.21 3.30 23.52
CA HIS A 365 27.99 2.81 22.16
C HIS A 365 27.20 1.49 22.13
N ARG A 366 27.47 0.56 23.06
CA ARG A 366 26.75 -0.71 23.14
C ARG A 366 25.24 -0.53 23.31
N LYS A 367 24.81 0.54 24.01
CA LYS A 367 23.40 0.82 24.29
C LYS A 367 22.73 1.73 23.26
N VAL A 368 23.47 2.49 22.46
CA VAL A 368 22.88 3.49 21.56
C VAL A 368 23.14 3.26 20.08
N GLU A 369 24.09 2.39 19.72
CA GLU A 369 24.48 2.17 18.32
C GLU A 369 23.30 1.73 17.43
N HIS A 370 22.39 0.91 17.96
CA HIS A 370 21.20 0.48 17.23
C HIS A 370 20.23 1.62 16.91
N LEU A 371 20.23 2.71 17.69
CA LEU A 371 19.42 3.90 17.43
C LEU A 371 20.10 4.80 16.40
N LEU A 372 21.42 4.95 16.49
CA LEU A 372 22.21 5.77 15.57
C LEU A 372 22.23 5.20 14.14
N LYS A 373 22.04 3.88 13.99
CA LYS A 373 21.94 3.19 12.69
C LYS A 373 20.55 3.26 12.05
N LEU A 374 19.56 3.88 12.69
CA LEU A 374 18.22 4.00 12.12
C LEU A 374 18.20 5.00 10.96
N GLU A 375 17.38 4.72 9.94
CA GLU A 375 17.16 5.65 8.83
C GLU A 375 16.61 6.99 9.35
N GLY A 376 17.24 8.09 8.94
CA GLY A 376 16.90 9.45 9.41
C GLY A 376 17.46 9.84 10.78
N ALA A 377 18.19 8.96 11.47
CA ALA A 377 18.75 9.27 12.79
C ALA A 377 19.79 10.39 12.76
N GLU A 378 20.67 10.40 11.76
CA GLU A 378 21.74 11.41 11.63
C GLU A 378 21.18 12.85 11.62
N GLU A 379 20.01 13.04 11.00
CA GLU A 379 19.39 14.34 10.82
C GLU A 379 18.41 14.70 11.96
N ARG A 380 17.69 13.69 12.49
CA ARG A 380 16.47 13.92 13.28
C ARG A 380 16.46 13.22 14.64
N LEU A 381 17.50 12.49 15.02
CA LEU A 381 17.62 11.87 16.35
C LEU A 381 18.60 12.65 17.23
N HIS A 382 18.13 13.05 18.41
CA HIS A 382 18.96 13.69 19.44
C HIS A 382 18.98 12.84 20.70
N LEU A 383 20.11 12.17 20.95
CA LEU A 383 20.32 11.40 22.18
C LEU A 383 20.69 12.33 23.34
N LEU A 384 19.91 12.30 24.41
CA LEU A 384 20.05 13.19 25.56
C LEU A 384 20.20 12.39 26.85
N LYS A 385 21.08 12.86 27.73
CA LYS A 385 21.26 12.26 29.06
C LYS A 385 20.13 12.70 29.99
N ALA A 386 19.41 11.75 30.58
CA ALA A 386 18.41 12.02 31.63
C ALA A 386 18.34 10.88 32.64
N ASP A 387 17.91 11.20 33.86
CA ASP A 387 17.70 10.23 34.94
C ASP A 387 16.33 10.45 35.58
N LEU A 388 15.53 9.38 35.66
CA LEU A 388 14.17 9.39 36.23
C LEU A 388 14.13 9.86 37.68
N LEU A 389 15.18 9.63 38.47
CA LEU A 389 15.21 9.95 39.89
C LEU A 389 15.82 11.31 40.18
N THR A 390 16.39 11.97 39.16
CA THR A 390 16.88 13.34 39.27
C THR A 390 15.74 14.30 38.93
N GLU A 391 15.32 15.09 39.90
CA GLU A 391 14.30 16.12 39.70
C GLU A 391 14.74 17.12 38.62
N ASN A 392 13.78 17.58 37.81
CA ASN A 392 13.98 18.54 36.72
C ASN A 392 14.90 18.07 35.56
N SER A 393 15.37 16.82 35.57
CA SER A 393 16.28 16.30 34.53
C SER A 393 15.67 16.24 33.12
N PHE A 394 14.34 16.29 33.03
CA PHE A 394 13.59 16.27 31.77
C PHE A 394 13.10 17.65 31.34
N ASP A 395 13.22 18.70 32.17
CA ASP A 395 12.64 20.03 31.90
C ASP A 395 13.10 20.58 30.55
N SER A 396 14.42 20.64 30.31
CA SER A 396 14.98 21.12 29.04
C SER A 396 14.76 20.17 27.85
N ILE A 397 14.49 18.89 28.12
CA ILE A 397 14.34 17.86 27.11
C ILE A 397 12.96 17.93 26.49
N VAL A 398 11.93 18.02 27.34
CA VAL A 398 10.52 18.09 26.91
C VAL A 398 10.16 19.49 26.41
N GLU A 399 10.93 20.52 26.75
CA GLU A 399 10.67 21.88 26.28
C GLU A 399 10.75 21.97 24.74
N GLY A 400 9.67 22.48 24.14
CA GLY A 400 9.46 22.54 22.69
C GLY A 400 8.94 21.24 22.07
N CYS A 401 8.77 20.15 22.84
CA CYS A 401 8.19 18.92 22.31
C CYS A 401 6.67 19.00 22.26
N ASP A 402 6.06 18.60 21.14
CA ASP A 402 4.61 18.54 20.96
C ASP A 402 3.98 17.35 21.72
N GLY A 403 4.76 16.27 21.91
CA GLY A 403 4.32 15.08 22.62
C GLY A 403 5.47 14.35 23.32
N VAL A 404 5.13 13.58 24.35
CA VAL A 404 6.08 12.79 25.14
C VAL A 404 5.63 11.33 25.23
N PHE A 405 6.48 10.41 24.82
CA PHE A 405 6.32 8.97 24.98
C PHE A 405 7.13 8.52 26.19
N HIS A 406 6.46 8.34 27.33
CA HIS A 406 7.10 7.93 28.57
C HIS A 406 7.17 6.40 28.69
N THR A 407 8.31 5.83 28.32
CA THR A 407 8.54 4.38 28.37
C THR A 407 9.50 3.95 29.48
N ALA A 408 10.33 4.89 29.96
CA ALA A 408 11.37 4.61 30.94
C ALA A 408 10.77 4.20 32.29
N SER A 409 11.12 3.02 32.78
CA SER A 409 10.68 2.51 34.07
C SER A 409 11.70 1.48 34.58
N PRO A 410 11.93 1.40 35.90
CA PRO A 410 12.76 0.34 36.49
C PRO A 410 12.11 -1.03 36.26
N PHE A 411 12.94 -2.05 35.98
CA PHE A 411 12.49 -3.43 35.84
C PHE A 411 13.56 -4.38 36.41
N PHE A 412 13.29 -5.00 37.56
CA PHE A 412 14.18 -5.95 38.23
C PHE A 412 13.35 -7.10 38.83
N HIS A 413 13.83 -8.35 38.69
CA HIS A 413 13.15 -9.54 39.24
C HIS A 413 13.59 -9.90 40.66
N ASN A 414 14.83 -9.57 41.04
CA ASN A 414 15.40 -9.95 42.32
C ASN A 414 15.66 -8.69 43.14
N VAL A 415 14.71 -8.34 44.01
CA VAL A 415 14.68 -7.07 44.72
C VAL A 415 14.72 -7.35 46.22
N LYS A 416 15.72 -6.78 46.93
CA LYS A 416 15.87 -6.98 48.38
C LYS A 416 14.96 -6.04 49.16
N ASP A 417 14.89 -4.79 48.73
CA ASP A 417 13.92 -3.79 49.20
C ASP A 417 12.99 -3.38 48.06
N PRO A 418 11.82 -4.05 47.90
CA PRO A 418 10.85 -3.74 46.85
C PRO A 418 10.38 -2.29 46.85
N GLN A 419 10.33 -1.65 48.02
CA GLN A 419 9.88 -0.28 48.14
C GLN A 419 10.92 0.66 47.53
N ALA A 420 12.18 0.59 47.98
CA ALA A 420 13.23 1.50 47.57
C ALA A 420 13.77 1.25 46.15
N GLU A 421 13.79 -0.01 45.70
CA GLU A 421 14.45 -0.41 44.45
C GLU A 421 13.50 -0.48 43.24
N LEU A 422 12.18 -0.63 43.46
CA LEU A 422 11.20 -0.83 42.38
C LEU A 422 9.99 0.11 42.45
N ILE A 423 9.27 0.12 43.58
CA ILE A 423 8.01 0.89 43.71
C ILE A 423 8.29 2.39 43.70
N ASP A 424 9.15 2.88 44.61
CA ASP A 424 9.49 4.29 44.70
C ASP A 424 10.07 4.82 43.38
N PRO A 425 11.06 4.13 42.74
CA PRO A 425 11.60 4.60 41.48
C PRO A 425 10.59 4.63 40.33
N ALA A 426 9.64 3.68 40.27
CA ALA A 426 8.60 3.67 39.23
C ALA A 426 7.63 4.85 39.39
N VAL A 427 7.15 5.09 40.62
CA VAL A 427 6.22 6.19 40.92
C VAL A 427 6.92 7.55 40.77
N LYS A 428 8.06 7.74 41.44
CA LYS A 428 8.83 9.00 41.41
C LYS A 428 9.30 9.31 40.00
N GLY A 429 9.79 8.31 39.26
CA GLY A 429 10.24 8.48 37.88
C GLY A 429 9.12 8.93 36.95
N THR A 430 7.95 8.31 37.06
CA THR A 430 6.76 8.71 36.28
C THR A 430 6.35 10.13 36.61
N LEU A 431 6.23 10.47 37.90
CA LEU A 431 5.86 11.81 38.35
C LEU A 431 6.88 12.88 37.95
N ASN A 432 8.18 12.58 37.96
CA ASN A 432 9.21 13.53 37.55
C ASN A 432 9.07 13.92 36.08
N VAL A 433 8.80 12.95 35.19
CA VAL A 433 8.56 13.27 33.77
C VAL A 433 7.27 14.04 33.57
N LEU A 434 6.18 13.65 34.26
CA LEU A 434 4.91 14.37 34.17
C LEU A 434 5.00 15.80 34.72
N LYS A 435 5.76 16.03 35.80
CA LYS A 435 6.06 17.37 36.31
C LYS A 435 6.80 18.21 35.27
N SER A 436 7.81 17.66 34.59
CA SER A 436 8.48 18.37 33.49
C SER A 436 7.52 18.69 32.34
N CYS A 437 6.62 17.75 31.99
CA CYS A 437 5.61 17.97 30.95
C CYS A 437 4.63 19.07 31.35
N ALA A 438 4.14 19.08 32.59
CA ALA A 438 3.19 20.08 33.09
C ALA A 438 3.81 21.49 33.18
N LYS A 439 5.14 21.60 33.34
CA LYS A 439 5.85 22.88 33.26
C LYS A 439 5.98 23.40 31.83
N SER A 440 5.98 22.52 30.82
CA SER A 440 6.15 22.92 29.43
C SER A 440 4.81 23.28 28.80
N SER A 441 4.71 24.48 28.23
CA SER A 441 3.51 24.92 27.51
C SER A 441 3.36 24.26 26.13
N SER A 442 4.40 23.57 25.65
CA SER A 442 4.44 22.96 24.31
C SER A 442 3.89 21.53 24.26
N VAL A 443 3.95 20.79 25.37
CA VAL A 443 3.55 19.39 25.43
C VAL A 443 2.02 19.30 25.41
N LYS A 444 1.48 18.72 24.33
CA LYS A 444 0.03 18.58 24.15
C LYS A 444 -0.51 17.28 24.70
N ARG A 445 0.28 16.21 24.64
CA ARG A 445 -0.12 14.87 25.07
C ARG A 445 1.07 14.06 25.58
N VAL A 446 0.84 13.32 26.64
CA VAL A 446 1.77 12.30 27.14
C VAL A 446 1.18 10.92 26.88
N VAL A 447 1.94 10.06 26.20
CA VAL A 447 1.64 8.64 26.05
C VAL A 447 2.49 7.85 27.03
N LEU A 448 1.87 7.25 28.02
CA LEU A 448 2.50 6.48 29.10
C LEU A 448 2.53 4.99 28.77
N THR A 449 3.71 4.39 28.77
CA THR A 449 3.85 2.93 28.74
C THR A 449 3.63 2.34 30.14
N SER A 450 2.41 1.88 30.40
CA SER A 450 2.08 1.08 31.57
C SER A 450 2.22 -0.42 31.26
N SER A 451 1.33 -1.27 31.76
CA SER A 451 1.30 -2.71 31.52
C SER A 451 -0.06 -3.29 31.87
N VAL A 452 -0.44 -4.44 31.29
CA VAL A 452 -1.57 -5.24 31.80
C VAL A 452 -1.37 -5.69 33.25
N ALA A 453 -0.15 -5.62 33.78
CA ALA A 453 0.13 -5.76 35.22
C ALA A 453 -0.63 -4.73 36.10
N ALA A 454 -1.01 -3.59 35.55
CA ALA A 454 -1.85 -2.59 36.22
C ALA A 454 -3.37 -2.77 35.96
N VAL A 455 -3.74 -3.74 35.12
CA VAL A 455 -5.12 -4.00 34.69
C VAL A 455 -5.66 -5.27 35.36
N ALA A 456 -4.96 -6.39 35.18
CA ALA A 456 -5.57 -7.70 35.36
C ALA A 456 -5.50 -8.29 36.78
N TYR A 457 -4.64 -7.83 37.69
CA TYR A 457 -4.34 -8.54 38.94
C TYR A 457 -5.16 -8.04 40.13
N ASN A 458 -6.28 -8.70 40.35
CA ASN A 458 -7.23 -8.43 41.43
C ASN A 458 -7.91 -9.75 41.85
N GLU A 459 -8.77 -9.70 42.85
CA GLU A 459 -9.49 -10.85 43.41
C GLU A 459 -10.51 -11.48 42.45
N ARG A 460 -10.74 -10.90 41.26
CA ARG A 460 -11.71 -11.44 40.30
C ARG A 460 -11.16 -12.71 39.65
N PRO A 461 -11.94 -13.82 39.63
CA PRO A 461 -11.53 -15.05 39.00
C PRO A 461 -11.30 -14.84 37.50
N LYS A 462 -10.31 -15.53 36.94
CA LYS A 462 -9.96 -15.50 35.52
C LYS A 462 -10.26 -16.87 34.94
N THR A 463 -11.47 -17.01 34.42
CA THR A 463 -11.88 -18.21 33.69
C THR A 463 -11.86 -17.91 32.19
N PRO A 464 -11.92 -18.94 31.32
CA PRO A 464 -11.90 -18.74 29.87
C PRO A 464 -13.02 -17.85 29.32
N GLU A 465 -14.13 -17.72 30.05
CA GLU A 465 -15.29 -16.91 29.69
C GLU A 465 -15.13 -15.43 30.10
N VAL A 466 -14.15 -15.10 30.95
CA VAL A 466 -13.92 -13.73 31.43
C VAL A 466 -13.17 -12.94 30.37
N VAL A 467 -13.75 -11.80 29.98
CA VAL A 467 -13.11 -10.79 29.12
C VAL A 467 -12.64 -9.63 29.98
N VAL A 468 -11.31 -9.45 30.05
CA VAL A 468 -10.67 -8.31 30.68
C VAL A 468 -10.58 -7.16 29.67
N ASP A 469 -10.89 -5.94 30.10
CA ASP A 469 -10.80 -4.75 29.26
C ASP A 469 -10.15 -3.58 30.03
N GLU A 470 -10.12 -2.40 29.42
CA GLU A 470 -9.49 -1.20 29.97
C GLU A 470 -10.17 -0.64 31.23
N THR A 471 -11.37 -1.11 31.59
CA THR A 471 -12.07 -0.72 32.81
C THR A 471 -11.55 -1.43 34.05
N TRP A 472 -10.77 -2.50 33.88
CA TRP A 472 -10.22 -3.28 34.98
C TRP A 472 -8.97 -2.63 35.58
N PHE A 473 -8.85 -2.68 36.90
CA PHE A 473 -7.65 -2.25 37.61
C PHE A 473 -7.15 -3.37 38.51
N SER A 474 -5.81 -3.45 38.60
CA SER A 474 -5.18 -4.31 39.60
C SER A 474 -5.33 -3.71 40.99
N ASN A 475 -5.52 -4.56 42.00
CA ASN A 475 -5.71 -4.11 43.38
C ASN A 475 -4.33 -4.03 44.09
N PRO A 476 -3.89 -2.83 44.53
CA PRO A 476 -2.61 -2.68 45.23
C PRO A 476 -2.47 -3.53 46.49
N ASP A 477 -3.54 -3.72 47.25
CA ASP A 477 -3.51 -4.49 48.50
C ASP A 477 -3.34 -5.97 48.21
N TYR A 478 -4.10 -6.49 47.24
CA TYR A 478 -3.93 -7.84 46.71
C TYR A 478 -2.51 -8.10 46.21
N CYS A 479 -1.94 -7.18 45.42
CA CYS A 479 -0.57 -7.30 44.94
C CYS A 479 0.45 -7.27 46.09
N ARG A 480 0.20 -6.51 47.16
CA ARG A 480 1.08 -6.43 48.34
C ARG A 480 1.04 -7.71 49.17
N GLU A 481 -0.16 -8.24 49.42
CA GLU A 481 -0.36 -9.48 50.17
C GLU A 481 0.34 -10.67 49.49
N LEU A 482 0.21 -10.77 48.17
CA LEU A 482 0.87 -11.80 47.36
C LEU A 482 2.33 -11.49 47.00
N LYS A 483 2.88 -10.37 47.49
CA LYS A 483 4.26 -9.93 47.21
C LYS A 483 4.58 -9.79 45.71
N LEU A 484 3.58 -9.41 44.92
CA LEU A 484 3.67 -9.19 43.47
C LEU A 484 4.21 -7.79 43.18
N TRP A 485 5.46 -7.54 43.57
CA TRP A 485 6.03 -6.18 43.65
C TRP A 485 6.08 -5.43 42.32
N TYR A 486 6.38 -6.10 41.21
CA TYR A 486 6.37 -5.46 39.88
C TYR A 486 4.97 -4.98 39.51
N LEU A 487 3.96 -5.81 39.74
CA LEU A 487 2.58 -5.49 39.46
C LEU A 487 2.15 -4.29 40.31
N LEU A 488 2.43 -4.35 41.61
CA LEU A 488 2.21 -3.23 42.53
C LEU A 488 2.87 -1.94 42.04
N SER A 489 4.13 -1.99 41.61
CA SER A 489 4.84 -0.81 41.13
C SER A 489 4.19 -0.19 39.89
N LYS A 490 3.74 -1.00 38.92
CA LYS A 490 3.06 -0.53 37.71
C LYS A 490 1.67 0.01 38.01
N THR A 491 0.93 -0.65 38.90
CA THR A 491 -0.39 -0.17 39.37
C THR A 491 -0.27 1.19 40.04
N LEU A 492 0.66 1.35 40.99
CA LEU A 492 0.84 2.61 41.72
C LEU A 492 1.40 3.73 40.84
N ALA A 493 2.30 3.42 39.91
CA ALA A 493 2.83 4.41 38.97
C ALA A 493 1.75 4.92 38.00
N GLU A 494 0.90 4.05 37.47
CA GLU A 494 -0.20 4.45 36.60
C GLU A 494 -1.28 5.24 37.37
N ASP A 495 -1.65 4.81 38.58
CA ASP A 495 -2.58 5.55 39.44
C ASP A 495 -2.06 6.95 39.79
N ALA A 496 -0.79 7.07 40.17
CA ALA A 496 -0.15 8.35 40.42
C ALA A 496 -0.12 9.25 39.17
N ALA A 497 0.11 8.66 37.99
CA ALA A 497 0.08 9.39 36.72
C ALA A 497 -1.31 9.95 36.42
N TRP A 498 -2.37 9.16 36.57
CA TRP A 498 -3.76 9.61 36.37
C TRP A 498 -4.17 10.70 37.35
N LYS A 499 -3.82 10.56 38.64
CA LYS A 499 -4.07 11.61 39.64
C LYS A 499 -3.38 12.91 39.28
N PHE A 500 -2.07 12.84 38.98
CA PHE A 500 -1.29 14.01 38.61
C PHE A 500 -1.80 14.69 37.32
N SER A 501 -2.11 13.90 36.28
CA SER A 501 -2.64 14.39 35.02
C SER A 501 -3.96 15.15 35.22
N LYS A 502 -4.87 14.60 36.03
CA LYS A 502 -6.15 15.24 36.36
C LYS A 502 -5.96 16.54 37.14
N GLU A 503 -5.05 16.57 38.11
CA GLU A 503 -4.76 17.77 38.92
C GLU A 503 -4.12 18.90 38.10
N ASN A 504 -3.37 18.55 37.05
CA ASN A 504 -2.60 19.51 36.23
C ASN A 504 -3.17 19.71 34.82
N ASN A 505 -4.37 19.17 34.52
CA ASN A 505 -5.00 19.22 33.19
C ASN A 505 -4.10 18.75 32.03
N LEU A 506 -3.29 17.72 32.27
CA LEU A 506 -2.38 17.17 31.27
C LEU A 506 -3.09 16.04 30.50
N ASP A 507 -3.14 16.12 29.17
CA ASP A 507 -3.72 15.03 28.35
C ASP A 507 -2.82 13.79 28.40
N LEU A 508 -3.33 12.72 29.00
CA LEU A 508 -2.63 11.47 29.26
C LEU A 508 -3.36 10.32 28.59
N VAL A 509 -2.61 9.51 27.84
CA VAL A 509 -3.07 8.21 27.32
C VAL A 509 -2.14 7.12 27.83
N ALA A 510 -2.70 6.09 28.45
CA ALA A 510 -1.95 4.94 28.93
C ALA A 510 -2.04 3.79 27.92
N VAL A 511 -0.90 3.21 27.58
CA VAL A 511 -0.79 1.99 26.78
C VAL A 511 -0.33 0.87 27.70
N ASN A 512 -1.12 -0.21 27.79
CA ASN A 512 -0.94 -1.32 28.72
C ASN A 512 -0.55 -2.61 27.96
N PRO A 513 0.71 -2.75 27.51
CA PRO A 513 1.16 -3.94 26.82
C PRO A 513 1.29 -5.16 27.73
N ALA A 514 1.06 -6.33 27.12
CA ALA A 514 1.34 -7.66 27.64
C ALA A 514 2.84 -8.01 27.59
N MET A 515 3.17 -9.31 27.72
CA MET A 515 4.51 -9.79 27.42
C MET A 515 4.85 -9.49 25.96
N VAL A 516 5.83 -8.61 25.76
CA VAL A 516 6.19 -8.12 24.42
C VAL A 516 7.20 -9.05 23.77
N VAL A 517 6.87 -9.58 22.59
CA VAL A 517 7.73 -10.48 21.79
C VAL A 517 8.01 -9.87 20.42
N GLY A 518 9.04 -10.37 19.73
CA GLY A 518 9.45 -9.90 18.40
C GLY A 518 10.94 -9.60 18.28
N PRO A 519 11.36 -8.95 17.18
CA PRO A 519 12.78 -8.73 16.90
C PRO A 519 13.38 -7.64 17.79
N LEU A 520 14.54 -7.94 18.40
CA LEU A 520 15.33 -7.00 19.18
C LEU A 520 16.12 -6.07 18.24
N LEU A 521 16.01 -4.76 18.44
CA LEU A 521 16.91 -3.79 17.76
C LEU A 521 18.19 -3.61 18.57
N GLN A 522 18.06 -3.62 19.89
CA GLN A 522 19.16 -3.51 20.84
C GLN A 522 19.87 -4.85 21.05
N ALA A 523 21.16 -4.80 21.40
CA ALA A 523 21.96 -5.99 21.70
C ALA A 523 21.67 -6.61 23.08
N GLU A 524 21.08 -5.84 24.01
CA GLU A 524 20.76 -6.34 25.35
C GLU A 524 19.41 -7.07 25.36
N LEU A 525 19.41 -8.27 25.95
CA LEU A 525 18.22 -9.07 26.15
C LEU A 525 17.32 -8.38 27.19
N ASN A 526 16.04 -8.19 26.85
CA ASN A 526 15.04 -7.75 27.80
C ASN A 526 14.35 -8.96 28.43
N THR A 527 13.59 -8.73 29.51
CA THR A 527 12.94 -9.79 30.29
C THR A 527 12.04 -10.71 29.46
N SER A 528 11.17 -10.16 28.62
CA SER A 528 10.26 -11.01 27.86
C SER A 528 11.02 -11.86 26.83
N ALA A 529 12.08 -11.32 26.21
CA ALA A 529 12.95 -12.12 25.36
C ALA A 529 13.79 -13.14 26.15
N SER A 530 14.15 -12.87 27.41
CA SER A 530 14.84 -13.85 28.25
C SER A 530 13.95 -15.03 28.61
N VAL A 531 12.65 -14.81 28.80
CA VAL A 531 11.68 -15.91 28.96
C VAL A 531 11.70 -16.82 27.73
N ILE A 532 11.66 -16.25 26.53
CA ILE A 532 11.75 -17.05 25.28
C ILE A 532 13.11 -17.75 25.17
N LEU A 533 14.21 -17.04 25.47
CA LEU A 533 15.56 -17.61 25.40
C LEU A 533 15.72 -18.81 26.35
N ASN A 534 15.20 -18.73 27.57
CA ASN A 534 15.27 -19.82 28.54
C ASN A 534 14.53 -21.08 28.05
N LEU A 535 13.38 -20.90 27.38
CA LEU A 535 12.64 -22.02 26.79
C LEU A 535 13.38 -22.72 25.65
N ILE A 536 14.26 -22.01 24.91
CA ILE A 536 14.97 -22.60 23.77
C ILE A 536 16.43 -22.97 24.07
N ASN A 537 16.97 -22.59 25.24
CA ASN A 537 18.39 -22.70 25.55
C ASN A 537 18.67 -23.03 27.04
N GLY A 538 18.07 -24.11 27.55
CA GLY A 538 18.56 -24.73 28.79
C GLY A 538 17.53 -25.11 29.86
N SER A 539 16.23 -24.93 29.62
CA SER A 539 15.21 -25.38 30.58
C SER A 539 14.70 -26.79 30.27
N GLU A 540 14.66 -27.67 31.27
CA GLU A 540 14.04 -29.01 31.16
C GLU A 540 12.50 -28.94 31.32
N THR A 541 12.01 -27.88 31.96
CA THR A 541 10.59 -27.64 32.25
C THR A 541 10.17 -26.22 31.84
N PHE A 542 8.86 -25.97 31.72
CA PHE A 542 8.30 -24.63 31.57
C PHE A 542 7.39 -24.26 32.76
N PRO A 543 7.22 -22.97 33.11
CA PRO A 543 6.34 -22.58 34.22
C PRO A 543 4.88 -22.92 33.95
N ASN A 544 4.14 -23.41 34.95
CA ASN A 544 2.68 -23.56 34.88
C ASN A 544 1.99 -22.19 35.05
N ASN A 545 2.06 -21.35 34.02
CA ASN A 545 1.57 -19.98 34.05
C ASN A 545 0.95 -19.57 32.71
N THR A 546 0.01 -18.62 32.77
CA THR A 546 -0.65 -18.05 31.60
C THR A 546 -0.39 -16.55 31.51
N TYR A 547 0.04 -16.09 30.34
CA TYR A 547 0.32 -14.67 30.08
C TYR A 547 -0.31 -14.18 28.78
N GLY A 548 -0.62 -12.89 28.74
CA GLY A 548 -0.89 -12.19 27.49
C GLY A 548 0.41 -11.93 26.72
N TRP A 549 0.36 -12.06 25.40
CA TRP A 549 1.47 -11.86 24.47
C TRP A 549 1.11 -10.82 23.40
N ILE A 550 2.09 -10.02 22.99
CA ILE A 550 1.90 -8.97 21.98
C ILE A 550 3.20 -8.71 21.21
N ASN A 551 3.11 -8.41 19.91
CA ASN A 551 4.27 -8.05 19.11
C ASN A 551 4.77 -6.63 19.40
N VAL A 552 6.09 -6.44 19.50
CA VAL A 552 6.72 -5.14 19.76
C VAL A 552 6.35 -4.06 18.73
N LYS A 553 6.15 -4.44 17.46
CA LYS A 553 5.74 -3.51 16.41
C LYS A 553 4.33 -2.97 16.66
N ASP A 554 3.42 -3.82 17.10
CA ASP A 554 2.04 -3.42 17.43
C ASP A 554 2.05 -2.47 18.63
N VAL A 555 2.87 -2.77 19.65
CA VAL A 555 3.05 -1.87 20.80
C VAL A 555 3.58 -0.52 20.35
N ALA A 556 4.62 -0.46 19.52
CA ALA A 556 5.20 0.80 19.06
C ALA A 556 4.21 1.62 18.20
N ASN A 557 3.50 0.98 17.28
CA ASN A 557 2.47 1.64 16.47
C ASN A 557 1.32 2.16 17.33
N ALA A 558 0.88 1.39 18.32
CA ALA A 558 -0.18 1.81 19.24
C ALA A 558 0.19 3.07 20.02
N HIS A 559 1.45 3.20 20.47
CA HIS A 559 1.92 4.41 21.14
C HIS A 559 1.81 5.62 20.21
N ILE A 560 2.31 5.50 18.99
CA ILE A 560 2.30 6.58 18.00
C ILE A 560 0.88 6.96 17.62
N GLN A 561 0.00 5.98 17.34
CA GLN A 561 -1.41 6.22 17.04
C GLN A 561 -2.16 6.83 18.22
N ALA A 562 -1.90 6.41 19.45
CA ALA A 562 -2.46 7.02 20.65
C ALA A 562 -2.07 8.51 20.79
N TYR A 563 -0.89 8.88 20.30
CA TYR A 563 -0.46 10.28 20.21
C TYR A 563 -1.11 11.03 19.02
N GLU A 564 -1.13 10.43 17.83
CA GLU A 564 -1.59 11.06 16.58
C GLU A 564 -3.12 11.22 16.50
N ILE A 565 -3.89 10.25 17.01
CA ILE A 565 -5.35 10.23 16.92
C ILE A 565 -5.92 11.13 18.00
N ALA A 566 -6.51 12.27 17.59
CA ALA A 566 -7.05 13.27 18.52
C ALA A 566 -8.08 12.69 19.51
N SER A 567 -8.93 11.76 19.06
CA SER A 567 -9.96 11.11 19.89
C SER A 567 -9.43 10.02 20.82
N ALA A 568 -8.15 9.62 20.70
CA ALA A 568 -7.59 8.61 21.58
C ALA A 568 -7.56 9.10 23.03
N SER A 569 -8.11 8.31 23.94
CA SER A 569 -8.21 8.70 25.35
C SER A 569 -8.24 7.50 26.30
N GLY A 570 -7.84 7.75 27.55
CA GLY A 570 -7.85 6.75 28.62
C GLY A 570 -6.74 5.72 28.46
N ARG A 571 -7.10 4.45 28.68
CA ARG A 571 -6.18 3.30 28.67
C ARG A 571 -6.41 2.44 27.43
N TYR A 572 -5.41 1.66 27.02
CA TYR A 572 -5.49 0.69 25.92
C TYR A 572 -4.78 -0.61 26.28
N CYS A 573 -5.50 -1.73 26.36
CA CYS A 573 -4.91 -3.04 26.59
C CYS A 573 -4.36 -3.59 25.28
N LEU A 574 -3.06 -3.89 25.23
CA LEU A 574 -2.43 -4.49 24.05
C LEU A 574 -2.05 -5.94 24.33
N VAL A 575 -2.96 -6.84 23.97
CA VAL A 575 -2.81 -8.29 24.10
C VAL A 575 -3.33 -8.91 22.81
N GLU A 576 -2.45 -9.58 22.06
CA GLU A 576 -2.87 -10.38 20.90
C GLU A 576 -3.49 -11.69 21.38
N ARG A 577 -2.78 -12.44 22.23
CA ARG A 577 -3.30 -13.70 22.77
C ARG A 577 -2.89 -13.91 24.20
N VAL A 578 -3.80 -14.45 25.01
CA VAL A 578 -3.47 -15.01 26.31
C VAL A 578 -3.20 -16.49 26.12
N ALA A 579 -1.95 -16.90 26.34
CA ALA A 579 -1.48 -18.26 26.09
C ALA A 579 -0.77 -18.81 27.32
N HIS A 580 -0.98 -20.10 27.57
CA HIS A 580 -0.22 -20.86 28.57
C HIS A 580 1.19 -21.14 28.05
N PHE A 581 2.18 -21.32 28.93
CA PHE A 581 3.55 -21.65 28.52
C PHE A 581 3.67 -22.92 27.70
N SER A 582 2.79 -23.91 27.89
CA SER A 582 2.76 -25.12 27.06
C SER A 582 2.43 -24.79 25.59
N GLU A 583 1.51 -23.85 25.34
CA GLU A 583 1.19 -23.38 23.99
C GLU A 583 2.41 -22.67 23.38
N LEU A 584 3.08 -21.83 24.16
CA LEU A 584 4.31 -21.16 23.72
C LEU A 584 5.45 -22.16 23.43
N ALA A 585 5.63 -23.17 24.28
CA ALA A 585 6.60 -24.24 24.08
C ALA A 585 6.29 -25.04 22.81
N ASN A 586 5.02 -25.35 22.55
CA ASN A 586 4.59 -26.00 21.31
C ASN A 586 4.87 -25.11 20.10
N ILE A 587 4.52 -23.83 20.15
CA ILE A 587 4.82 -22.87 19.07
C ILE A 587 6.33 -22.82 18.82
N LEU A 588 7.17 -22.76 19.85
CA LEU A 588 8.63 -22.74 19.70
C LEU A 588 9.18 -24.04 19.14
N LYS A 589 8.66 -25.19 19.58
CA LYS A 589 9.04 -26.52 19.10
C LYS A 589 8.67 -26.70 17.62
N ASP A 590 7.46 -26.30 17.24
CA ASP A 590 6.99 -26.38 15.86
C ASP A 590 7.81 -25.45 14.95
N GLN A 591 8.12 -24.24 15.43
CA GLN A 591 8.85 -23.26 14.64
C GLN A 591 10.34 -23.51 14.56
N TYR A 592 10.92 -24.15 15.58
CA TYR A 592 12.35 -24.40 15.69
C TYR A 592 12.62 -25.80 16.25
N PRO A 593 12.31 -26.86 15.48
CA PRO A 593 12.38 -28.26 15.94
C PRO A 593 13.80 -28.72 16.30
N THR A 594 14.83 -27.95 15.94
CA THR A 594 16.22 -28.22 16.29
C THR A 594 16.62 -27.70 17.68
N TYR A 595 15.84 -26.82 18.30
CA TYR A 595 16.09 -26.37 19.68
C TYR A 595 15.47 -27.36 20.67
N GLN A 596 16.16 -27.57 21.79
CA GLN A 596 15.61 -28.33 22.91
C GLN A 596 14.65 -27.42 23.67
N VAL A 597 13.34 -27.65 23.47
CA VAL A 597 12.26 -26.93 24.14
C VAL A 597 11.62 -27.87 25.17
N PRO A 598 11.35 -27.42 26.41
CA PRO A 598 10.77 -28.25 27.46
C PRO A 598 9.36 -28.76 27.11
N GLU A 599 9.08 -30.02 27.46
CA GLU A 599 7.78 -30.67 27.19
C GLU A 599 6.92 -30.81 28.45
N LYS A 600 7.48 -30.55 29.62
CA LYS A 600 6.79 -30.67 30.91
C LYS A 600 6.71 -29.35 31.65
N ALA A 601 5.64 -29.17 32.41
CA ALA A 601 5.53 -28.11 33.39
C ALA A 601 6.51 -28.33 34.56
N GLU A 602 6.83 -27.26 35.27
CA GLU A 602 7.65 -27.26 36.50
C GLU A 602 6.98 -28.00 37.67
N ASP A 603 5.66 -28.13 37.64
CA ASP A 603 4.83 -28.83 38.62
C ASP A 603 3.84 -29.78 37.93
N ASP A 604 3.26 -30.70 38.70
CA ASP A 604 2.23 -31.64 38.25
C ASP A 604 0.80 -31.11 38.49
N GLU A 605 0.64 -29.81 38.77
CA GLU A 605 -0.67 -29.20 39.01
C GLU A 605 -1.45 -29.02 37.69
N PRO A 606 -2.79 -28.93 37.74
CA PRO A 606 -3.58 -28.60 36.56
C PRO A 606 -3.11 -27.28 35.91
N TYR A 607 -3.13 -27.21 34.58
CA TYR A 607 -2.72 -26.00 33.87
C TYR A 607 -3.57 -24.80 34.27
N VAL A 608 -2.87 -23.69 34.56
CA VAL A 608 -3.53 -22.42 34.89
C VAL A 608 -4.42 -22.01 33.71
N PRO A 609 -5.74 -21.78 33.93
CA PRO A 609 -6.67 -21.49 32.85
C PRO A 609 -6.33 -20.20 32.11
N THR A 610 -6.71 -20.15 30.84
CA THR A 610 -6.66 -18.92 30.04
C THR A 610 -7.88 -18.04 30.29
N PHE A 611 -7.78 -16.79 29.85
CA PHE A 611 -8.85 -15.79 29.88
C PHE A 611 -8.73 -14.90 28.66
N GLN A 612 -9.73 -14.07 28.38
CA GLN A 612 -9.74 -13.21 27.21
C GLN A 612 -9.41 -11.76 27.57
N VAL A 613 -8.82 -11.03 26.63
CA VAL A 613 -8.63 -9.58 26.74
C VAL A 613 -9.29 -8.93 25.53
N SER A 614 -10.14 -7.94 25.77
CA SER A 614 -10.83 -7.22 24.70
C SER A 614 -9.82 -6.51 23.80
N LYS A 615 -10.00 -6.66 22.48
CA LYS A 615 -9.20 -5.98 21.45
C LYS A 615 -9.91 -4.77 20.85
N GLU A 616 -11.18 -4.55 21.19
CA GLU A 616 -12.05 -3.60 20.48
C GLU A 616 -11.55 -2.16 20.61
N LYS A 617 -11.15 -1.75 21.81
CA LYS A 617 -10.61 -0.41 22.02
C LYS A 617 -9.24 -0.24 21.36
N ALA A 618 -8.37 -1.25 21.43
CA ALA A 618 -7.08 -1.22 20.74
C ALA A 618 -7.24 -1.12 19.20
N LYS A 619 -8.23 -1.81 18.61
CA LYS A 619 -8.56 -1.69 17.18
C LYS A 619 -9.00 -0.28 16.79
N SER A 620 -9.58 0.51 17.70
CA SER A 620 -9.96 1.91 17.41
C SER A 620 -8.77 2.83 17.15
N LEU A 621 -7.55 2.39 17.48
CA LEU A 621 -6.31 3.08 17.08
C LEU A 621 -5.90 2.75 15.63
N GLY A 622 -6.56 1.77 14.99
CA GLY A 622 -6.17 1.26 13.67
C GLY A 622 -5.13 0.14 13.75
N LEU A 623 -5.11 -0.63 14.84
CA LEU A 623 -4.21 -1.75 15.02
C LEU A 623 -4.76 -3.04 14.39
N GLU A 624 -3.93 -3.66 13.56
CA GLU A 624 -4.04 -5.07 13.18
C GLU A 624 -2.96 -5.84 13.91
N PHE A 625 -3.37 -6.72 14.83
CA PHE A 625 -2.44 -7.47 15.67
C PHE A 625 -1.68 -8.51 14.85
N ILE A 626 -0.37 -8.57 15.03
CA ILE A 626 0.48 -9.64 14.48
C ILE A 626 0.28 -10.88 15.37
N PRO A 627 -0.23 -12.00 14.81
CA PRO A 627 -0.42 -13.25 15.54
C PRO A 627 0.85 -13.71 16.26
N LEU A 628 0.71 -14.30 17.45
CA LEU A 628 1.81 -14.82 18.26
C LEU A 628 2.72 -15.78 17.49
N GLU A 629 2.15 -16.61 16.60
CA GLU A 629 2.88 -17.54 15.74
C GLU A 629 3.75 -16.80 14.71
N LEU A 630 3.40 -15.58 14.34
CA LEU A 630 4.19 -14.76 13.41
C LEU A 630 5.20 -13.87 14.12
N ALA A 631 5.19 -13.83 15.46
CA ALA A 631 6.16 -13.11 16.29
C ALA A 631 7.53 -13.83 16.40
N ARG A 632 7.95 -14.49 15.31
CA ARG A 632 9.21 -15.23 15.20
C ARG A 632 10.43 -14.35 15.49
N MET A 633 11.41 -14.89 16.23
CA MET A 633 12.79 -14.43 16.06
C MET A 633 13.16 -14.60 14.59
N SER A 634 13.94 -13.67 14.04
CA SER A 634 14.28 -13.66 12.62
C SER A 634 15.01 -14.95 12.19
N SER A 635 14.26 -15.99 11.80
CA SER A 635 14.74 -17.33 11.41
C SER A 635 15.65 -17.31 10.17
N GLY A 636 15.56 -16.23 9.38
CA GLY A 636 16.27 -16.04 8.13
C GLY A 636 17.53 -15.19 8.20
N VAL A 637 17.87 -14.57 9.34
CA VAL A 637 19.08 -13.73 9.41
C VAL A 637 20.31 -14.57 9.10
N GLY A 638 21.05 -14.15 8.09
CA GLY A 638 22.24 -14.85 7.59
C GLY A 638 21.96 -15.98 6.61
N LYS A 639 20.70 -16.35 6.34
CA LYS A 639 20.32 -17.38 5.36
C LYS A 639 19.97 -16.76 4.02
N VAL A 640 20.37 -17.44 2.94
CA VAL A 640 20.08 -17.02 1.56
C VAL A 640 19.15 -18.03 0.92
N VAL A 641 18.06 -17.57 0.31
CA VAL A 641 17.11 -18.46 -0.38
C VAL A 641 16.83 -17.98 -1.80
N CYS A 642 16.54 -18.91 -2.69
CA CYS A 642 16.15 -18.61 -4.07
C CYS A 642 14.63 -18.69 -4.22
N VAL A 643 14.00 -17.68 -4.83
CA VAL A 643 12.58 -17.72 -5.22
C VAL A 643 12.49 -17.60 -6.74
N THR A 644 12.01 -18.65 -7.40
CA THR A 644 11.82 -18.60 -8.86
C THR A 644 10.51 -17.91 -9.23
N GLY A 645 10.47 -17.20 -10.37
CA GLY A 645 9.25 -16.54 -10.84
C GLY A 645 8.75 -15.41 -9.93
N ALA A 646 9.67 -14.71 -9.25
CA ALA A 646 9.40 -13.82 -8.13
C ALA A 646 8.37 -12.70 -8.40
N SER A 647 8.21 -12.26 -9.66
CA SER A 647 7.22 -11.25 -10.05
C SER A 647 5.79 -11.77 -10.15
N GLY A 648 5.58 -13.07 -9.91
CA GLY A 648 4.26 -13.73 -9.95
C GLY A 648 3.46 -13.54 -8.67
N PHE A 649 2.18 -13.94 -8.72
CA PHE A 649 1.22 -13.70 -7.64
C PHE A 649 1.64 -14.31 -6.29
N ILE A 650 1.79 -15.63 -6.23
CA ILE A 650 2.23 -16.34 -5.01
C ILE A 650 3.67 -15.95 -4.65
N ALA A 651 4.56 -15.91 -5.65
CA ALA A 651 5.98 -15.70 -5.46
C ALA A 651 6.31 -14.34 -4.82
N SER A 652 5.61 -13.28 -5.21
CA SER A 652 5.81 -11.94 -4.65
C SER A 652 5.47 -11.86 -3.16
N TRP A 653 4.46 -12.62 -2.71
CA TRP A 653 4.14 -12.77 -1.29
C TRP A 653 5.17 -13.61 -0.55
N ILE A 654 5.67 -14.69 -1.15
CA ILE A 654 6.79 -15.47 -0.58
C ILE A 654 8.01 -14.57 -0.37
N VAL A 655 8.38 -13.75 -1.38
CA VAL A 655 9.48 -12.78 -1.26
C VAL A 655 9.24 -11.79 -0.11
N LYS A 656 8.05 -11.17 -0.05
CA LYS A 656 7.69 -10.22 1.01
C LYS A 656 7.83 -10.87 2.39
N PHE A 657 7.30 -12.06 2.57
CA PHE A 657 7.29 -12.79 3.83
C PHE A 657 8.66 -13.32 4.24
N LEU A 658 9.52 -13.70 3.29
CA LEU A 658 10.91 -14.04 3.55
C LEU A 658 11.72 -12.81 3.97
N LEU A 659 11.55 -11.67 3.30
CA LEU A 659 12.19 -10.42 3.68
C LEU A 659 11.76 -9.99 5.08
N GLN A 660 10.47 -10.09 5.43
CA GLN A 660 9.99 -9.79 6.78
C GLN A 660 10.60 -10.71 7.86
N ARG A 661 10.96 -11.96 7.51
CA ARG A 661 11.59 -12.95 8.39
C ARG A 661 13.13 -12.89 8.42
N GLY A 662 13.74 -11.89 7.76
CA GLY A 662 15.18 -11.65 7.83
C GLY A 662 16.03 -12.35 6.75
N TYR A 663 15.43 -13.12 5.83
CA TYR A 663 16.16 -13.79 4.76
C TYR A 663 16.77 -12.80 3.76
N THR A 664 17.89 -13.18 3.17
CA THR A 664 18.36 -12.64 1.88
C THR A 664 17.73 -13.44 0.76
N VAL A 665 17.03 -12.78 -0.15
CA VAL A 665 16.26 -13.41 -1.21
C VAL A 665 16.92 -13.16 -2.57
N ARG A 666 17.33 -14.23 -3.23
CA ARG A 666 17.71 -14.22 -4.66
C ARG A 666 16.48 -14.58 -5.48
N ALA A 667 15.96 -13.62 -6.21
CA ALA A 667 14.66 -13.72 -6.88
C ALA A 667 14.84 -13.70 -8.39
N THR A 668 14.41 -14.75 -9.09
CA THR A 668 14.48 -14.77 -10.56
C THR A 668 13.26 -14.08 -11.16
N VAL A 669 13.49 -13.24 -12.16
CA VAL A 669 12.47 -12.65 -13.02
C VAL A 669 12.96 -12.69 -14.47
N ARG A 670 12.06 -12.66 -15.46
CA ARG A 670 12.48 -12.70 -16.88
C ARG A 670 13.30 -11.48 -17.30
N ASN A 671 13.03 -10.32 -16.71
CA ASN A 671 13.74 -9.07 -17.01
C ASN A 671 13.77 -8.16 -15.78
N PRO A 672 14.87 -8.14 -15.02
CA PRO A 672 15.06 -7.29 -13.84
C PRO A 672 15.00 -5.78 -14.15
N SER A 673 15.29 -5.37 -15.38
CA SER A 673 15.24 -3.97 -15.82
C SER A 673 13.81 -3.50 -16.12
N ASN A 674 12.84 -4.40 -16.25
CA ASN A 674 11.44 -4.04 -16.47
C ASN A 674 10.80 -3.54 -15.17
N ARG A 675 10.94 -2.24 -14.91
CA ARG A 675 10.40 -1.57 -13.71
C ARG A 675 8.92 -1.80 -13.50
N ARG A 676 8.11 -1.88 -14.57
CA ARG A 676 6.68 -2.20 -14.44
C ARG A 676 6.48 -3.56 -13.78
N LYS A 677 7.22 -4.59 -14.20
CA LYS A 677 7.08 -5.95 -13.67
C LYS A 677 7.74 -6.18 -12.31
N VAL A 678 8.72 -5.37 -11.89
CA VAL A 678 9.49 -5.63 -10.65
C VAL A 678 9.32 -4.57 -9.56
N SER A 679 8.66 -3.45 -9.83
CA SER A 679 8.46 -2.35 -8.85
C SER A 679 7.88 -2.83 -7.53
N HIS A 680 6.85 -3.68 -7.59
CA HIS A 680 6.19 -4.25 -6.42
C HIS A 680 7.10 -5.13 -5.54
N LEU A 681 8.24 -5.62 -6.06
CA LEU A 681 9.23 -6.36 -5.30
C LEU A 681 10.29 -5.44 -4.69
N VAL A 682 10.83 -4.51 -5.48
CA VAL A 682 11.91 -3.60 -5.02
C VAL A 682 11.42 -2.57 -4.00
N ASN A 683 10.11 -2.33 -3.94
CA ASN A 683 9.47 -1.45 -2.97
C ASN A 683 9.08 -2.17 -1.66
N LEU A 684 9.34 -3.47 -1.52
CA LEU A 684 9.08 -4.19 -0.28
C LEU A 684 10.03 -3.74 0.84
N GLU A 685 9.55 -3.75 2.08
CA GLU A 685 10.38 -3.49 3.25
C GLU A 685 11.53 -4.51 3.31
N GLY A 686 12.77 -4.02 3.44
CA GLY A 686 13.97 -4.85 3.45
C GLY A 686 14.51 -5.25 2.07
N ALA A 687 13.84 -4.86 0.98
CA ALA A 687 14.27 -5.23 -0.36
C ALA A 687 15.58 -4.56 -0.78
N LYS A 688 15.80 -3.29 -0.38
CA LYS A 688 17.03 -2.56 -0.72
C LYS A 688 18.28 -3.28 -0.21
N GLU A 689 18.18 -3.91 0.96
CA GLU A 689 19.31 -4.55 1.64
C GLU A 689 19.42 -6.03 1.28
N ARG A 690 18.30 -6.72 1.04
CA ARG A 690 18.24 -8.19 1.06
C ARG A 690 17.55 -8.82 -0.14
N LEU A 691 17.04 -8.05 -1.11
CA LEU A 691 16.49 -8.59 -2.36
C LEU A 691 17.47 -8.40 -3.51
N HIS A 692 17.82 -9.50 -4.17
CA HIS A 692 18.66 -9.51 -5.35
C HIS A 692 17.88 -10.11 -6.52
N LEU A 693 17.63 -9.32 -7.56
CA LEU A 693 16.91 -9.77 -8.75
C LEU A 693 17.87 -10.34 -9.79
N PHE A 694 17.57 -11.53 -10.30
CA PHE A 694 18.33 -12.23 -11.33
C PHE A 694 17.47 -12.47 -12.56
N THR A 695 18.11 -12.46 -13.73
CA THR A 695 17.52 -12.96 -14.97
C THR A 695 17.66 -14.47 -15.00
N ALA A 696 16.57 -15.20 -15.26
CA ALA A 696 16.62 -16.63 -15.56
C ALA A 696 15.42 -17.04 -16.43
N ASP A 697 15.62 -18.05 -17.29
CA ASP A 697 14.60 -18.66 -18.13
C ASP A 697 14.42 -20.15 -17.78
N LEU A 698 13.17 -20.57 -17.60
CA LEU A 698 12.81 -21.97 -17.31
C LEU A 698 13.25 -22.92 -18.43
N LEU A 699 13.26 -22.47 -19.68
CA LEU A 699 13.55 -23.33 -20.83
C LEU A 699 15.05 -23.42 -21.14
N GLU A 700 15.87 -22.59 -20.49
CA GLU A 700 17.32 -22.57 -20.68
C GLU A 700 18.01 -23.40 -19.56
N GLU A 701 18.66 -24.49 -19.94
CA GLU A 701 19.41 -25.32 -19.00
C GLU A 701 20.60 -24.55 -18.41
N GLY A 702 20.76 -24.60 -17.09
CA GLY A 702 21.82 -23.88 -16.37
C GLY A 702 21.50 -22.42 -16.03
N SER A 703 20.38 -21.87 -16.52
CA SER A 703 19.97 -20.47 -16.27
C SER A 703 19.76 -20.14 -14.78
N PHE A 704 19.58 -21.16 -13.93
CA PHE A 704 19.40 -21.02 -12.48
C PHE A 704 20.67 -21.34 -11.67
N ASP A 705 21.75 -21.82 -12.28
CA ASP A 705 22.94 -22.32 -11.56
C ASP A 705 23.53 -21.24 -10.64
N SER A 706 23.76 -20.03 -11.16
CA SER A 706 24.34 -18.91 -10.39
C SER A 706 23.38 -18.34 -9.33
N VAL A 707 22.07 -18.46 -9.55
CA VAL A 707 21.07 -17.94 -8.63
C VAL A 707 20.95 -18.85 -7.41
N VAL A 708 21.00 -20.17 -7.63
CA VAL A 708 20.86 -21.21 -6.61
C VAL A 708 22.16 -21.47 -5.85
N GLU A 709 23.32 -21.13 -6.43
CA GLU A 709 24.62 -21.27 -5.78
C GLU A 709 24.69 -20.50 -4.44
N GLY A 710 24.94 -21.23 -3.35
CA GLY A 710 25.03 -20.65 -2.01
C GLY A 710 23.67 -20.38 -1.33
N CYS A 711 22.55 -20.73 -1.95
CA CYS A 711 21.26 -20.72 -1.28
C CYS A 711 21.10 -21.95 -0.37
N ASP A 712 20.53 -21.74 0.82
CA ASP A 712 20.10 -22.78 1.76
C ASP A 712 18.85 -23.51 1.27
N GLY A 713 17.98 -22.85 0.51
CA GLY A 713 16.72 -23.40 0.03
C GLY A 713 16.20 -22.73 -1.23
N VAL A 714 15.34 -23.45 -1.96
CA VAL A 714 14.75 -22.98 -3.22
C VAL A 714 13.23 -23.10 -3.17
N PHE A 715 12.54 -22.00 -3.43
CA PHE A 715 11.10 -21.94 -3.63
C PHE A 715 10.80 -21.92 -5.13
N HIS A 716 10.47 -23.08 -5.68
CA HIS A 716 10.20 -23.24 -7.10
C HIS A 716 8.71 -22.98 -7.42
N THR A 717 8.38 -21.73 -7.73
CA THR A 717 7.01 -21.31 -8.09
C THR A 717 6.80 -21.08 -9.58
N ALA A 718 7.90 -20.92 -10.34
CA ALA A 718 7.85 -20.56 -11.74
C ALA A 718 7.29 -21.71 -12.58
N SER A 719 6.13 -21.47 -13.21
CA SER A 719 5.45 -22.42 -14.09
C SER A 719 4.55 -21.64 -15.04
N PRO A 720 4.32 -22.10 -16.28
CA PRO A 720 3.22 -21.58 -17.10
C PRO A 720 1.88 -21.85 -16.40
N VAL A 721 0.95 -20.90 -16.53
CA VAL A 721 -0.46 -21.04 -16.12
C VAL A 721 -1.29 -20.48 -17.26
N ARG A 722 -1.99 -21.36 -17.98
CA ARG A 722 -2.91 -21.01 -19.07
C ARG A 722 -4.07 -22.00 -19.06
N PHE A 723 -5.29 -21.50 -19.07
CA PHE A 723 -6.48 -22.36 -19.15
C PHE A 723 -6.96 -22.60 -20.58
N VAL A 724 -6.54 -21.75 -21.52
CA VAL A 724 -6.83 -21.90 -22.95
C VAL A 724 -5.51 -21.94 -23.71
N VAL A 725 -5.29 -23.03 -24.45
CA VAL A 725 -4.04 -23.29 -25.20
C VAL A 725 -4.37 -23.85 -26.58
N LYS A 726 -3.60 -23.47 -27.60
CA LYS A 726 -3.74 -24.00 -28.96
C LYS A 726 -2.87 -25.23 -29.17
N ASP A 727 -1.63 -25.16 -28.68
CA ASP A 727 -0.72 -26.30 -28.60
C ASP A 727 -0.43 -26.61 -27.13
N PRO A 728 -1.20 -27.53 -26.49
CA PRO A 728 -1.00 -27.90 -25.11
C PRO A 728 0.41 -28.41 -24.81
N GLN A 729 1.03 -29.09 -25.78
CA GLN A 729 2.35 -29.68 -25.59
C GLN A 729 3.40 -28.60 -25.50
N ALA A 730 3.48 -27.71 -26.50
CA ALA A 730 4.52 -26.67 -26.56
C ALA A 730 4.28 -25.50 -25.59
N GLU A 731 3.02 -25.13 -25.32
CA GLU A 731 2.70 -23.94 -24.54
C GLU A 731 2.60 -24.19 -23.02
N LEU A 732 2.38 -25.45 -22.60
CA LEU A 732 2.02 -25.76 -21.22
C LEU A 732 2.74 -26.99 -20.66
N ILE A 733 2.63 -28.15 -21.30
CA ILE A 733 3.19 -29.41 -20.79
C ILE A 733 4.72 -29.39 -20.79
N ASP A 734 5.34 -29.15 -21.95
CA ASP A 734 6.80 -29.12 -22.10
C ASP A 734 7.43 -28.05 -21.20
N PRO A 735 6.95 -26.80 -21.16
CA PRO A 735 7.56 -25.78 -20.32
C PRO A 735 7.38 -26.05 -18.82
N ALA A 736 6.28 -26.66 -18.39
CA ALA A 736 6.10 -27.05 -16.98
C ALA A 736 7.11 -28.14 -16.59
N VAL A 737 7.18 -29.24 -17.37
CA VAL A 737 8.06 -30.37 -17.05
C VAL A 737 9.54 -29.99 -17.18
N LYS A 738 9.95 -29.41 -18.31
CA LYS A 738 11.35 -29.02 -18.58
C LYS A 738 11.80 -27.93 -17.63
N GLY A 739 10.94 -26.93 -17.38
CA GLY A 739 11.21 -25.84 -16.45
C GLY A 739 11.50 -26.35 -15.04
N THR A 740 10.66 -27.25 -14.54
CA THR A 740 10.87 -27.87 -13.22
C THR A 740 12.15 -28.68 -13.15
N LEU A 741 12.42 -29.52 -14.16
CA LEU A 741 13.67 -30.30 -14.20
C LEU A 741 14.91 -29.41 -14.28
N ASN A 742 14.87 -28.31 -15.03
CA ASN A 742 16.00 -27.38 -15.15
C ASN A 742 16.36 -26.74 -13.79
N VAL A 743 15.36 -26.30 -13.03
CA VAL A 743 15.58 -25.75 -11.67
C VAL A 743 16.12 -26.83 -10.73
N LEU A 744 15.56 -28.04 -10.76
CA LEU A 744 16.03 -29.15 -9.91
C LEU A 744 17.45 -29.60 -10.26
N LYS A 745 17.83 -29.60 -11.55
CA LYS A 745 19.22 -29.84 -11.98
C LYS A 745 20.18 -28.79 -11.42
N SER A 746 19.79 -27.51 -11.40
CA SER A 746 20.61 -26.46 -10.75
C SER A 746 20.70 -26.66 -9.24
N CYS A 747 19.64 -27.13 -8.58
CA CYS A 747 19.67 -27.49 -7.17
C CYS A 747 20.62 -28.68 -6.91
N ALA A 748 20.58 -29.73 -7.74
CA ALA A 748 21.45 -30.90 -7.62
C ALA A 748 22.95 -30.55 -7.70
N LYS A 749 23.29 -29.50 -8.46
CA LYS A 749 24.66 -28.99 -8.58
C LYS A 749 25.11 -28.17 -7.36
N SER A 750 24.19 -27.71 -6.52
CA SER A 750 24.47 -26.78 -5.42
C SER A 750 24.38 -27.48 -4.07
N PRO A 751 25.51 -27.89 -3.46
CA PRO A 751 25.50 -28.64 -2.20
C PRO A 751 24.99 -27.84 -1.00
N SER A 752 24.81 -26.51 -1.12
CA SER A 752 24.25 -25.68 -0.07
C SER A 752 22.72 -25.81 0.04
N VAL A 753 22.05 -26.27 -1.03
CA VAL A 753 20.59 -26.39 -1.05
C VAL A 753 20.18 -27.58 -0.20
N LYS A 754 19.52 -27.28 0.92
CA LYS A 754 19.04 -28.29 1.88
C LYS A 754 17.66 -28.80 1.53
N ARG A 755 16.82 -27.94 0.95
CA ARG A 755 15.41 -28.26 0.67
C ARG A 755 14.87 -27.44 -0.50
N VAL A 756 14.07 -28.08 -1.34
CA VAL A 756 13.29 -27.45 -2.40
C VAL A 756 11.81 -27.48 -2.05
N VAL A 757 11.16 -26.32 -2.00
CA VAL A 757 9.70 -26.22 -1.89
C VAL A 757 9.12 -25.93 -3.27
N PHE A 758 8.42 -26.91 -3.81
CA PHE A 758 7.87 -26.90 -5.16
C PHE A 758 6.39 -26.51 -5.17
N THR A 759 6.00 -25.56 -6.00
CA THR A 759 4.59 -25.17 -6.19
C THR A 759 3.93 -26.00 -7.29
N SER A 760 3.21 -27.04 -6.89
CA SER A 760 2.31 -27.80 -7.75
C SER A 760 0.91 -27.16 -7.75
N SER A 761 -0.16 -27.97 -7.75
CA SER A 761 -1.56 -27.52 -7.68
C SER A 761 -2.47 -28.68 -7.26
N THR A 762 -3.65 -28.39 -6.71
CA THR A 762 -4.72 -29.40 -6.55
C THR A 762 -5.16 -29.98 -7.90
N ALA A 763 -4.83 -29.32 -9.01
CA ALA A 763 -4.98 -29.87 -10.36
C ALA A 763 -4.23 -31.19 -10.58
N ALA A 764 -3.14 -31.44 -9.84
CA ALA A 764 -2.38 -32.71 -9.84
C ALA A 764 -2.91 -33.74 -8.82
N VAL A 765 -4.02 -33.43 -8.13
CA VAL A 765 -4.58 -34.25 -7.03
C VAL A 765 -5.96 -34.80 -7.39
N VAL A 766 -6.87 -33.95 -7.88
CA VAL A 766 -8.31 -34.22 -7.83
C VAL A 766 -8.94 -34.82 -9.11
N TYR A 767 -8.20 -34.95 -10.22
CA TYR A 767 -8.75 -35.44 -11.50
C TYR A 767 -8.34 -36.87 -11.81
N ASN A 768 -9.04 -37.81 -11.20
CA ASN A 768 -8.92 -39.25 -11.44
C ASN A 768 -10.31 -39.88 -11.57
N GLU A 769 -10.37 -41.21 -11.66
CA GLU A 769 -11.60 -42.00 -11.84
C GLU A 769 -12.55 -41.98 -10.63
N ARG A 770 -12.14 -41.38 -9.50
CA ARG A 770 -12.96 -41.36 -8.28
C ARG A 770 -14.13 -40.37 -8.44
N PRO A 771 -15.33 -40.73 -7.96
CA PRO A 771 -16.49 -39.87 -8.05
C PRO A 771 -16.29 -38.60 -7.21
N LYS A 772 -16.69 -37.45 -7.76
CA LYS A 772 -16.68 -36.17 -7.04
C LYS A 772 -18.08 -35.93 -6.47
N THR A 773 -18.27 -36.28 -5.20
CA THR A 773 -19.51 -36.00 -4.46
C THR A 773 -19.20 -35.24 -3.16
N PRO A 774 -20.18 -34.58 -2.52
CA PRO A 774 -19.90 -33.74 -1.35
C PRO A 774 -19.35 -34.50 -0.14
N GLN A 775 -19.53 -35.82 -0.10
CA GLN A 775 -19.03 -36.72 0.95
C GLN A 775 -17.57 -37.15 0.71
N VAL A 776 -17.05 -36.96 -0.51
CA VAL A 776 -15.69 -37.37 -0.87
C VAL A 776 -14.70 -36.29 -0.46
N VAL A 777 -13.68 -36.69 0.29
CA VAL A 777 -12.57 -35.85 0.73
C VAL A 777 -11.30 -36.28 -0.01
N ALA A 778 -10.80 -35.43 -0.89
CA ALA A 778 -9.49 -35.61 -1.52
C ALA A 778 -8.39 -35.14 -0.54
N ASP A 779 -7.27 -35.85 -0.53
CA ASP A 779 -6.12 -35.52 0.32
C ASP A 779 -4.81 -35.68 -0.47
N GLU A 780 -3.68 -35.53 0.21
CA GLU A 780 -2.35 -35.57 -0.37
C GLU A 780 -1.94 -36.92 -0.96
N THR A 781 -2.69 -37.99 -0.67
CA THR A 781 -2.47 -39.34 -1.24
C THR A 781 -3.04 -39.49 -2.65
N TRP A 782 -3.90 -38.57 -3.07
CA TRP A 782 -4.54 -38.62 -4.38
C TRP A 782 -3.66 -38.02 -5.46
N PHE A 783 -3.63 -38.64 -6.63
CA PHE A 783 -3.05 -38.08 -7.83
C PHE A 783 -4.09 -37.99 -8.93
N SER A 784 -4.00 -36.94 -9.75
CA SER A 784 -4.73 -36.90 -11.01
C SER A 784 -4.17 -37.97 -11.96
N ASN A 785 -5.03 -38.58 -12.77
CA ASN A 785 -4.62 -39.55 -13.77
C ASN A 785 -4.28 -38.81 -15.08
N PRO A 786 -3.04 -38.91 -15.61
CA PRO A 786 -2.66 -38.27 -16.87
C PRO A 786 -3.54 -38.67 -18.06
N ASP A 787 -4.00 -39.91 -18.14
CA ASP A 787 -4.81 -40.40 -19.24
C ASP A 787 -6.21 -39.80 -19.20
N VAL A 788 -6.83 -39.76 -18.01
CA VAL A 788 -8.12 -39.06 -17.79
C VAL A 788 -7.99 -37.57 -18.12
N CYS A 789 -6.89 -36.92 -17.70
CA CYS A 789 -6.66 -35.52 -18.02
C CYS A 789 -6.53 -35.30 -19.54
N ARG A 790 -5.95 -36.24 -20.29
CA ARG A 790 -5.80 -36.16 -21.74
C ARG A 790 -7.12 -36.40 -22.46
N GLU A 791 -7.88 -37.40 -22.05
CA GLU A 791 -9.20 -37.73 -22.61
C GLU A 791 -10.21 -36.60 -22.43
N LEU A 792 -10.18 -35.91 -21.29
CA LEU A 792 -11.05 -34.78 -20.98
C LEU A 792 -10.48 -33.42 -21.41
N GLU A 793 -9.35 -33.41 -22.13
CA GLU A 793 -8.65 -32.20 -22.58
C GLU A 793 -8.33 -31.20 -21.44
N LEU A 794 -8.08 -31.72 -20.24
CA LEU A 794 -7.72 -30.95 -19.04
C LEU A 794 -6.22 -30.62 -19.03
N TRP A 795 -5.76 -29.87 -20.02
CA TRP A 795 -4.33 -29.67 -20.31
C TRP A 795 -3.51 -29.11 -19.14
N TYR A 796 -4.07 -28.18 -18.35
CA TYR A 796 -3.39 -27.66 -17.15
C TYR A 796 -3.22 -28.70 -16.05
N HIS A 797 -4.22 -29.57 -15.89
CA HIS A 797 -4.17 -30.68 -14.94
C HIS A 797 -3.11 -31.69 -15.38
N LEU A 798 -3.09 -32.03 -16.67
CA LEU A 798 -2.07 -32.89 -17.25
C LEU A 798 -0.66 -32.31 -17.04
N SER A 799 -0.43 -31.03 -17.36
CA SER A 799 0.89 -30.41 -17.22
C SER A 799 1.39 -30.39 -15.77
N LYS A 800 0.50 -30.08 -14.81
CA LYS A 800 0.87 -30.05 -13.39
C LYS A 800 1.13 -31.46 -12.84
N THR A 801 0.35 -32.44 -13.26
CA THR A 801 0.54 -33.85 -12.88
C THR A 801 1.89 -34.36 -13.38
N LEU A 802 2.19 -34.20 -14.68
CA LEU A 802 3.45 -34.66 -15.27
C LEU A 802 4.67 -33.92 -14.72
N ALA A 803 4.55 -32.62 -14.43
CA ALA A 803 5.65 -31.86 -13.82
C ALA A 803 5.93 -32.32 -12.39
N GLU A 804 4.90 -32.59 -11.58
CA GLU A 804 5.06 -33.11 -10.22
C GLU A 804 5.62 -34.53 -10.21
N GLU A 805 5.16 -35.41 -11.09
CA GLU A 805 5.71 -36.76 -11.27
C GLU A 805 7.18 -36.74 -11.68
N ALA A 806 7.54 -35.90 -12.66
CA ALA A 806 8.93 -35.73 -13.10
C ALA A 806 9.82 -35.18 -11.99
N ALA A 807 9.31 -34.23 -11.19
CA ALA A 807 10.01 -33.67 -10.05
C ALA A 807 10.29 -34.75 -8.99
N TRP A 808 9.26 -35.50 -8.56
CA TRP A 808 9.42 -36.57 -7.57
C TRP A 808 10.40 -37.65 -8.02
N LYS A 809 10.33 -38.05 -9.30
CA LYS A 809 11.29 -38.98 -9.88
C LYS A 809 12.72 -38.44 -9.80
N PHE A 810 12.94 -37.21 -10.27
CA PHE A 810 14.26 -36.60 -10.29
C PHE A 810 14.87 -36.45 -8.90
N VAL A 811 14.10 -35.94 -7.93
CA VAL A 811 14.63 -35.71 -6.56
C VAL A 811 14.91 -37.01 -5.82
N THR A 812 14.15 -38.08 -6.10
CA THR A 812 14.43 -39.43 -5.58
C THR A 812 15.74 -39.97 -6.14
N GLU A 813 15.96 -39.83 -7.46
CA GLU A 813 17.20 -40.28 -8.12
C GLU A 813 18.44 -39.47 -7.69
N ASN A 814 18.25 -38.23 -7.22
CA ASN A 814 19.34 -37.30 -6.87
C ASN A 814 19.44 -36.99 -5.36
N ASN A 815 18.67 -37.67 -4.51
CA ASN A 815 18.62 -37.47 -3.06
C ASN A 815 18.39 -36.00 -2.63
N ILE A 816 17.47 -35.30 -3.28
CA ILE A 816 17.09 -33.92 -2.95
C ILE A 816 15.85 -33.96 -2.03
N ASP A 817 15.90 -33.27 -0.89
CA ASP A 817 14.72 -33.08 -0.05
C ASP A 817 13.76 -32.09 -0.73
N MET A 818 12.59 -32.57 -1.11
CA MET A 818 11.57 -31.78 -1.79
C MET A 818 10.22 -31.90 -1.07
N ILE A 819 9.54 -30.76 -0.96
CA ILE A 819 8.15 -30.69 -0.50
C ILE A 819 7.30 -30.06 -1.60
N SER A 820 6.16 -30.66 -1.89
CA SER A 820 5.18 -30.13 -2.85
C SER A 820 4.07 -29.39 -2.12
N ILE A 821 3.80 -28.16 -2.54
CA ILE A 821 2.64 -27.38 -2.11
C ILE A 821 1.64 -27.39 -3.26
N ASN A 822 0.43 -27.90 -3.01
CA ASN A 822 -0.64 -28.07 -3.98
C ASN A 822 -1.78 -27.07 -3.67
N PRO A 823 -1.64 -25.79 -4.05
CA PRO A 823 -2.71 -24.82 -3.84
C PRO A 823 -3.87 -25.05 -4.80
N ALA A 824 -5.08 -24.76 -4.30
CA ALA A 824 -6.28 -24.65 -5.10
C ALA A 824 -6.32 -23.30 -5.86
N MET A 825 -7.50 -22.83 -6.28
CA MET A 825 -7.63 -21.50 -6.87
C MET A 825 -7.24 -20.45 -5.83
N VAL A 826 -6.29 -19.58 -6.17
CA VAL A 826 -5.75 -18.60 -5.23
C VAL A 826 -6.48 -17.27 -5.38
N ALA A 827 -7.00 -16.77 -4.26
CA ALA A 827 -7.60 -15.45 -4.11
C ALA A 827 -6.78 -14.62 -3.09
N GLY A 828 -7.16 -13.36 -2.90
CA GLY A 828 -6.54 -12.44 -1.94
C GLY A 828 -5.86 -11.26 -2.64
N SER A 829 -5.22 -10.43 -1.82
CA SER A 829 -4.60 -9.18 -2.28
C SER A 829 -3.39 -9.45 -3.17
N PHE A 830 -3.31 -8.84 -4.35
CA PHE A 830 -2.24 -9.12 -5.31
C PHE A 830 -1.24 -7.97 -5.44
N LEU A 831 0.05 -8.26 -5.21
CA LEU A 831 1.10 -7.24 -5.22
C LEU A 831 1.51 -6.87 -6.64
N GLN A 832 1.57 -7.85 -7.53
CA GLN A 832 1.98 -7.67 -8.92
C GLN A 832 0.98 -6.79 -9.70
N PRO A 833 1.41 -6.09 -10.76
CA PRO A 833 0.53 -5.20 -11.51
C PRO A 833 -0.37 -5.93 -12.52
N GLU A 834 -0.03 -7.17 -12.87
CA GLU A 834 -0.72 -7.95 -13.90
C GLU A 834 -1.74 -8.91 -13.27
N ILE A 835 -2.92 -9.01 -13.89
CA ILE A 835 -3.94 -9.98 -13.52
C ILE A 835 -3.49 -11.36 -13.99
N ASN A 836 -3.63 -12.36 -13.12
CA ASN A 836 -3.40 -13.75 -13.48
C ASN A 836 -4.74 -14.47 -13.72
N GLU A 837 -4.68 -15.68 -14.25
CA GLU A 837 -5.84 -16.49 -14.63
C GLU A 837 -6.88 -16.72 -13.50
N THR A 838 -6.44 -16.91 -12.25
CA THR A 838 -7.38 -17.14 -11.12
C THR A 838 -8.09 -15.86 -10.72
N ILE A 839 -7.38 -14.73 -10.76
CA ILE A 839 -7.94 -13.41 -10.48
C ILE A 839 -8.84 -12.95 -11.65
N GLU A 840 -8.48 -13.27 -12.89
CA GLU A 840 -9.32 -13.02 -14.06
C GLU A 840 -10.64 -13.80 -13.99
N TYR A 841 -10.65 -15.02 -13.44
CA TYR A 841 -11.87 -15.78 -13.19
C TYR A 841 -12.87 -15.03 -12.29
N ILE A 842 -12.38 -14.47 -11.18
CA ILE A 842 -13.21 -13.66 -10.26
C ILE A 842 -13.68 -12.38 -10.96
N LEU A 843 -12.77 -11.71 -11.68
CA LEU A 843 -13.08 -10.49 -12.42
C LEU A 843 -14.17 -10.70 -13.48
N ASN A 844 -14.13 -11.83 -14.17
CA ASN A 844 -15.12 -12.19 -15.19
C ASN A 844 -16.53 -12.28 -14.60
N ILE A 845 -16.67 -12.89 -13.41
CA ILE A 845 -17.96 -12.96 -12.70
C ILE A 845 -18.42 -11.56 -12.28
N ILE A 846 -17.51 -10.73 -11.76
CA ILE A 846 -17.80 -9.34 -11.38
C ILE A 846 -18.25 -8.51 -12.60
N ASN A 847 -17.65 -8.74 -13.76
CA ASN A 847 -17.95 -8.03 -15.00
C ASN A 847 -19.20 -8.56 -15.74
N GLY A 848 -20.01 -9.39 -15.10
CA GLY A 848 -21.27 -9.84 -15.69
C GLY A 848 -21.15 -11.00 -16.67
N LYS A 849 -19.99 -11.67 -16.78
CA LYS A 849 -19.90 -12.88 -17.60
C LYS A 849 -20.73 -14.00 -16.97
N PRO A 850 -21.31 -14.91 -17.79
CA PRO A 850 -22.09 -16.03 -17.26
C PRO A 850 -21.32 -16.85 -16.23
N ILE A 851 -22.00 -17.30 -15.17
CA ILE A 851 -21.37 -18.09 -14.11
C ILE A 851 -21.10 -19.50 -14.66
N PRO A 852 -19.83 -19.95 -14.73
CA PRO A 852 -19.52 -21.28 -15.23
C PRO A 852 -20.05 -22.37 -14.29
N ASN A 853 -20.54 -23.48 -14.86
CA ASN A 853 -20.97 -24.66 -14.10
C ASN A 853 -19.75 -25.47 -13.60
N LYS A 854 -18.98 -24.91 -12.67
CA LYS A 854 -17.73 -25.49 -12.15
C LYS A 854 -17.59 -25.32 -10.64
N ALA A 855 -16.99 -26.33 -9.99
CA ALA A 855 -16.65 -26.33 -8.57
C ALA A 855 -15.12 -26.33 -8.37
N PHE A 856 -14.63 -25.40 -7.55
CA PHE A 856 -13.20 -25.23 -7.28
C PHE A 856 -12.93 -25.09 -5.78
N GLY A 857 -11.79 -25.62 -5.34
CA GLY A 857 -11.19 -25.24 -4.06
C GLY A 857 -10.64 -23.82 -4.13
N TRP A 858 -10.75 -23.08 -3.03
CA TRP A 858 -10.22 -21.72 -2.90
C TRP A 858 -9.30 -21.58 -1.69
N VAL A 859 -8.26 -20.77 -1.81
CA VAL A 859 -7.30 -20.47 -0.73
C VAL A 859 -6.75 -19.05 -0.85
N ASP A 860 -6.42 -18.41 0.27
CA ASP A 860 -5.77 -17.10 0.28
C ASP A 860 -4.29 -17.18 -0.12
N VAL A 861 -3.82 -16.20 -0.89
CA VAL A 861 -2.42 -16.10 -1.30
C VAL A 861 -1.45 -16.01 -0.13
N LYS A 862 -1.85 -15.39 1.00
CA LYS A 862 -1.04 -15.29 2.22
C LYS A 862 -0.88 -16.66 2.88
N ASP A 863 -1.93 -17.48 2.89
CA ASP A 863 -1.88 -18.86 3.41
C ASP A 863 -0.95 -19.72 2.55
N VAL A 864 -1.05 -19.59 1.22
CA VAL A 864 -0.15 -20.27 0.29
C VAL A 864 1.30 -19.86 0.53
N ALA A 865 1.59 -18.56 0.61
CA ALA A 865 2.94 -18.06 0.83
C ALA A 865 3.51 -18.51 2.19
N ASN A 866 2.71 -18.46 3.26
CA ASN A 866 3.11 -18.94 4.58
C ASN A 866 3.37 -20.45 4.56
N ALA A 867 2.53 -21.25 3.91
CA ALA A 867 2.71 -22.70 3.80
C ALA A 867 4.01 -23.07 3.10
N HIS A 868 4.41 -22.32 2.06
CA HIS A 868 5.72 -22.53 1.42
C HIS A 868 6.86 -22.33 2.42
N ILE A 869 6.85 -21.21 3.14
CA ILE A 869 7.91 -20.86 4.09
C ILE A 869 7.92 -21.82 5.29
N LEU A 870 6.75 -22.19 5.80
CA LEU A 870 6.61 -23.12 6.92
C LEU A 870 7.06 -24.53 6.53
N ALA A 871 6.69 -25.02 5.34
CA ALA A 871 7.22 -26.29 4.82
C ALA A 871 8.75 -26.27 4.70
N TYR A 872 9.34 -25.13 4.31
CA TYR A 872 10.79 -24.99 4.29
C TYR A 872 11.41 -25.03 5.70
N GLU A 873 10.82 -24.33 6.66
CA GLU A 873 11.39 -24.13 8.00
C GLU A 873 11.16 -25.30 8.96
N ILE A 874 10.05 -26.01 8.82
CA ILE A 874 9.67 -27.14 9.71
C ILE A 874 10.43 -28.38 9.26
N ALA A 875 11.40 -28.83 10.05
CA ALA A 875 12.26 -29.97 9.71
C ALA A 875 11.47 -31.26 9.40
N SER A 876 10.38 -31.52 10.13
CA SER A 876 9.51 -32.70 9.97
C SER A 876 8.54 -32.61 8.78
N ALA A 877 8.40 -31.45 8.15
CA ALA A 877 7.53 -31.29 6.99
C ALA A 877 8.04 -32.17 5.83
N SER A 878 7.12 -32.88 5.18
CA SER A 878 7.48 -33.84 4.13
C SER A 878 6.32 -34.16 3.18
N GLY A 879 6.69 -34.56 1.95
CA GLY A 879 5.75 -35.01 0.93
C GLY A 879 4.96 -33.85 0.31
N ARG A 880 3.65 -34.02 0.20
CA ARG A 880 2.73 -33.07 -0.46
C ARG A 880 1.84 -32.39 0.57
N TYR A 881 1.31 -31.20 0.29
CA TYR A 881 0.36 -30.46 1.13
C TYR A 881 -0.72 -29.81 0.27
N CYS A 882 -1.99 -30.19 0.46
CA CYS A 882 -3.12 -29.58 -0.23
C CYS A 882 -3.55 -28.31 0.49
N LEU A 883 -3.67 -27.18 -0.23
CA LEU A 883 -4.15 -25.92 0.36
C LEU A 883 -5.48 -25.50 -0.27
N SER A 884 -6.55 -25.65 0.51
CA SER A 884 -7.90 -25.24 0.15
C SER A 884 -8.69 -24.95 1.43
N GLU A 885 -9.16 -23.72 1.62
CA GLU A 885 -10.05 -23.37 2.74
C GLU A 885 -11.37 -24.13 2.62
N ARG A 886 -11.99 -24.07 1.43
CA ARG A 886 -13.15 -24.89 1.06
C ARG A 886 -13.32 -24.97 -0.45
N VAL A 887 -14.09 -25.97 -0.88
CA VAL A 887 -14.52 -26.12 -2.28
C VAL A 887 -15.94 -25.59 -2.41
N ILE A 888 -16.16 -24.67 -3.35
CA ILE A 888 -17.49 -24.13 -3.63
C ILE A 888 -17.79 -24.16 -5.12
N HIS A 889 -19.08 -24.22 -5.44
CA HIS A 889 -19.57 -24.00 -6.79
C HIS A 889 -19.46 -22.51 -7.16
N SER A 890 -19.29 -22.21 -8.45
CA SER A 890 -19.13 -20.82 -8.91
C SER A 890 -20.36 -19.93 -8.66
N SER A 891 -21.56 -20.53 -8.52
CA SER A 891 -22.76 -19.80 -8.11
C SER A 891 -22.70 -19.32 -6.66
N GLU A 892 -22.10 -20.11 -5.77
CA GLU A 892 -21.87 -19.74 -4.37
C GLU A 892 -20.81 -18.64 -4.28
N LEU A 893 -19.77 -18.69 -5.13
CA LEU A 893 -18.78 -17.62 -5.25
C LEU A 893 -19.44 -16.30 -5.67
N ALA A 894 -20.30 -16.34 -6.68
CA ALA A 894 -21.07 -15.17 -7.13
C ALA A 894 -22.02 -14.65 -6.04
N ARG A 895 -22.64 -15.54 -5.26
CA ARG A 895 -23.49 -15.17 -4.12
C ARG A 895 -22.68 -14.42 -3.05
N ILE A 896 -21.52 -14.95 -2.65
CA ILE A 896 -20.64 -14.30 -1.66
C ILE A 896 -20.22 -12.91 -2.16
N LEU A 897 -19.83 -12.79 -3.44
CA LEU A 897 -19.46 -11.50 -4.02
C LEU A 897 -20.62 -10.50 -4.03
N ARG A 898 -21.87 -10.93 -4.30
CA ARG A 898 -23.07 -10.09 -4.17
C ARG A 898 -23.30 -9.63 -2.74
N ASP A 899 -23.17 -10.53 -1.78
CA ASP A 899 -23.41 -10.22 -0.37
C ASP A 899 -22.36 -9.23 0.16
N LEU A 900 -21.10 -9.40 -0.25
CA LEU A 900 -20.00 -8.49 0.12
C LEU A 900 -20.10 -7.13 -0.58
N TYR A 901 -20.56 -7.11 -1.84
CA TYR A 901 -20.62 -5.92 -2.68
C TYR A 901 -21.94 -5.84 -3.46
N PRO A 902 -23.05 -5.45 -2.81
CA PRO A 902 -24.39 -5.42 -3.43
C PRO A 902 -24.53 -4.46 -4.61
N THR A 903 -23.59 -3.52 -4.77
CA THR A 903 -23.59 -2.56 -5.88
C THR A 903 -23.04 -3.15 -7.18
N LEU A 904 -22.33 -4.29 -7.14
CA LEU A 904 -21.82 -4.96 -8.32
C LEU A 904 -22.95 -5.73 -9.01
N GLN A 905 -23.14 -5.51 -10.32
CA GLN A 905 -24.16 -6.19 -11.12
C GLN A 905 -23.74 -7.62 -11.49
N ILE A 906 -23.59 -8.47 -10.47
CA ILE A 906 -23.19 -9.87 -10.62
C ILE A 906 -24.42 -10.70 -11.07
N PRO A 907 -24.29 -11.54 -12.11
CA PRO A 907 -25.42 -12.20 -12.74
C PRO A 907 -26.05 -13.27 -11.85
N ASP A 908 -27.37 -13.42 -11.91
CA ASP A 908 -28.13 -14.39 -11.11
C ASP A 908 -28.18 -15.80 -11.71
N LYS A 909 -27.86 -15.94 -13.00
CA LYS A 909 -28.00 -17.20 -13.75
C LYS A 909 -26.65 -17.73 -14.25
N GLY A 910 -26.54 -19.06 -14.28
CA GLY A 910 -25.42 -19.78 -14.86
C GLY A 910 -25.39 -19.74 -16.39
N GLU A 911 -24.29 -20.22 -16.95
CA GLU A 911 -24.00 -20.26 -18.38
C GLU A 911 -24.91 -21.25 -19.17
N VAL A 912 -25.54 -22.21 -18.50
CA VAL A 912 -26.33 -23.30 -19.12
C VAL A 912 -27.48 -23.77 -18.22
N ASP A 913 -28.59 -24.22 -18.80
CA ASP A 913 -29.73 -24.89 -18.13
C ASP A 913 -29.40 -26.38 -17.84
N GLU A 914 -28.18 -26.65 -17.34
CA GLU A 914 -27.69 -27.99 -16.99
C GLU A 914 -27.69 -28.22 -15.48
N ALA A 915 -27.66 -29.49 -15.04
CA ALA A 915 -27.54 -29.82 -13.63
C ALA A 915 -26.20 -29.31 -13.07
N TYR A 916 -26.22 -28.71 -11.87
CA TYR A 916 -24.99 -28.21 -11.24
C TYR A 916 -23.97 -29.33 -11.04
N VAL A 917 -22.71 -29.04 -11.39
CA VAL A 917 -21.60 -29.94 -11.08
C VAL A 917 -21.50 -30.08 -9.56
N SER A 918 -21.42 -31.34 -9.10
CA SER A 918 -21.33 -31.65 -7.67
C SER A 918 -20.04 -31.12 -7.06
N THR A 919 -20.11 -30.64 -5.82
CA THR A 919 -18.93 -30.28 -5.04
C THR A 919 -18.29 -31.52 -4.42
N TYR A 920 -17.08 -31.37 -3.89
CA TYR A 920 -16.32 -32.36 -3.13
C TYR A 920 -15.54 -31.61 -2.05
N GLN A 921 -14.77 -32.30 -1.22
CA GLN A 921 -13.94 -31.66 -0.19
C GLN A 921 -12.46 -31.93 -0.44
N ILE A 922 -11.61 -31.03 0.06
CA ILE A 922 -10.16 -31.22 0.12
C ILE A 922 -9.77 -31.16 1.60
N SER A 923 -9.02 -32.16 2.06
CA SER A 923 -8.57 -32.24 3.44
C SER A 923 -7.69 -31.03 3.79
N LYS A 924 -7.93 -30.46 4.97
CA LYS A 924 -7.14 -29.37 5.55
C LYS A 924 -6.15 -29.86 6.59
N GLU A 925 -6.25 -31.12 7.01
CA GLU A 925 -5.61 -31.61 8.22
C GLU A 925 -4.09 -31.61 8.10
N LYS A 926 -3.54 -32.04 6.97
CA LYS A 926 -2.09 -32.00 6.77
C LYS A 926 -1.57 -30.57 6.63
N ALA A 927 -2.30 -29.67 5.97
CA ALA A 927 -1.93 -28.26 5.89
C ALA A 927 -1.92 -27.58 7.27
N LYS A 928 -2.92 -27.85 8.11
CA LYS A 928 -2.97 -27.37 9.51
C LYS A 928 -1.77 -27.84 10.33
N SER A 929 -1.22 -29.03 10.04
CA SER A 929 0.01 -29.51 10.71
C SER A 929 1.26 -28.66 10.44
N LEU A 930 1.23 -27.77 9.43
CA LEU A 930 2.27 -26.75 9.23
C LEU A 930 2.03 -25.48 10.06
N GLY A 931 0.93 -25.39 10.81
CA GLY A 931 0.48 -24.17 11.49
C GLY A 931 -0.33 -23.23 10.60
N ILE A 932 -0.96 -23.74 9.53
CA ILE A 932 -1.81 -22.93 8.64
C ILE A 932 -3.21 -22.78 9.22
N GLU A 933 -3.56 -21.55 9.58
CA GLU A 933 -4.92 -21.11 9.82
C GLU A 933 -5.46 -20.46 8.55
N PHE A 934 -6.41 -21.12 7.89
CA PHE A 934 -6.93 -20.63 6.63
C PHE A 934 -7.75 -19.36 6.82
N ILE A 935 -7.39 -18.31 6.07
CA ILE A 935 -8.17 -17.08 5.96
C ILE A 935 -9.53 -17.43 5.32
N PRO A 936 -10.67 -16.99 5.91
CA PRO A 936 -11.98 -17.25 5.34
C PRO A 936 -12.11 -16.71 3.91
N LEU A 937 -12.74 -17.48 3.04
CA LEU A 937 -12.89 -17.11 1.62
C LEU A 937 -13.54 -15.72 1.42
N GLU A 938 -14.48 -15.34 2.27
CA GLU A 938 -15.11 -14.01 2.26
C GLU A 938 -14.08 -12.89 2.42
N VAL A 939 -13.08 -13.09 3.29
CA VAL A 939 -11.99 -12.13 3.50
C VAL A 939 -11.07 -12.11 2.28
N SER A 940 -10.70 -13.27 1.74
CA SER A 940 -9.86 -13.35 0.53
C SER A 940 -10.52 -12.69 -0.68
N LEU A 941 -11.84 -12.86 -0.85
CA LEU A 941 -12.59 -12.21 -1.93
C LEU A 941 -12.69 -10.70 -1.71
N ARG A 942 -12.91 -10.25 -0.48
CA ARG A 942 -12.84 -8.82 -0.13
C ARG A 942 -11.47 -8.23 -0.49
N ASP A 943 -10.38 -8.86 -0.06
CA ASP A 943 -9.01 -8.44 -0.38
C ASP A 943 -8.73 -8.41 -1.89
N THR A 944 -9.26 -9.39 -2.63
CA THR A 944 -9.16 -9.44 -4.10
C THR A 944 -9.87 -8.25 -4.73
N VAL A 945 -11.09 -7.99 -4.28
CA VAL A 945 -11.96 -6.93 -4.80
C VAL A 945 -11.42 -5.54 -4.45
N GLU A 946 -10.92 -5.33 -3.23
CA GLU A 946 -10.21 -4.10 -2.87
C GLU A 946 -8.92 -3.95 -3.70
N SER A 947 -8.20 -5.03 -4.01
CA SER A 947 -7.04 -4.95 -4.91
C SER A 947 -7.44 -4.56 -6.33
N PHE A 948 -8.59 -5.02 -6.83
CA PHE A 948 -9.14 -4.51 -8.09
C PHE A 948 -9.45 -3.03 -8.02
N ARG A 949 -10.00 -2.57 -6.91
CA ARG A 949 -10.32 -1.15 -6.67
C ARG A 949 -9.07 -0.28 -6.63
N GLU A 950 -8.09 -0.66 -5.83
CA GLU A 950 -6.80 0.04 -5.68
C GLU A 950 -6.05 0.15 -7.02
N LYS A 951 -6.12 -0.90 -7.84
CA LYS A 951 -5.46 -0.96 -9.16
C LYS A 951 -6.38 -0.54 -10.32
N LYS A 952 -7.60 -0.10 -10.02
CA LYS A 952 -8.61 0.40 -10.98
C LYS A 952 -8.96 -0.59 -12.09
N ILE A 953 -9.05 -1.87 -11.74
CA ILE A 953 -9.42 -2.96 -12.64
C ILE A 953 -10.95 -3.06 -12.77
N ILE A 954 -11.68 -2.74 -11.70
CA ILE A 954 -13.15 -2.63 -11.70
C ILE A 954 -13.57 -1.22 -11.26
N ASN A 955 -14.65 -0.72 -11.84
CA ASN A 955 -15.29 0.53 -11.43
C ASN A 955 -16.45 0.17 -10.51
N PHE A 956 -16.48 0.76 -9.32
CA PHE A 956 -17.58 0.66 -8.37
C PHE A 956 -18.66 1.71 -8.64
#